data_AF-A0A2V8G3N2-F1
#
_entry.id   AF-A0A2V8G3N2-F1
#
_cell.length_a   1.000
_cell.length_b   1.000
_cell.length_c   1.000
_cell.angle_alpha   90.00
_cell.angle_beta   90.00
_cell.angle_gamma   90.00
#
_symmetry.space_group_name_H-M   'P 1'
#
loop_
_entity.id
_entity.type
_entity.pdbx_description
1 polymer ?
#
loop_
_entity_poly.entity_id
_entity_poly.type
_entity_poly.pdbx_seq_one_letter_code
_entity_poly.pdbx_strand_id
1 'polypeptide(L)'
;MLPVQIDALYRNGLSAVAISVASMALAAWAIASIIQRTTGSIAGGAAAAALLLLNPDVLYLQSTPMTEPLLFGTTFLAVASIERWLDTNPRASARAPGWALTAACLSRYEAWPITIAALALGFAVLLRRNWSAGETAGAIGRLAAWPALTAAAFVINSKITVGSWFVDSGFFVPDNPALGHPLAAWHQVWDGLVRLTGTALPWIALAAAIVVVVTFARSRDRSSLVLVLALAACAALPWAAYYRGHPVRLRYDVPLVAAAAAIAGAGIGLLPRRLRGAAAPLVVALAVCAASGYYFRLGLTLAHYDARAHLVVARRIVDSLLPGWQQVGAVWLPLPHLLNMLPVQIDALYRNGLSAVAISVASMALAAWAIASIIQRTTGSIAGGAAAAALLLLNPDVLYLQSTPMTEPLLFGTTFLAVASIERWLDTNPRASARAPGWALTAACLSRYEAWPIAIAALALGFAVLLRRNWSAGEAAGAIGRLAAWPALTAAAFVINSKITVGSWFVDSGFFVPDNPALGHPLAAWHQVWDGLVRLTGTALPWIALAAAIVVVVTFARSRDRSSLVLVLALAACAALPWAAYYRGHPVRLRYDVPLVAAAAAIAGAGIGLLPRRLRGAAAPLVVALAVWQANPLDPNAPVVAESRRDALNTIGRRAVTDYLVSHRDGELIMMSMGSLAHYMHDLSFEDFNVRDFLHEGDGDIWKYALGHPHPFAGWIAVEEKAEGGDALYWQARRVPKFFDGFQRVAEGGGVALYRRVPAR
;
A
#
# COMPACT_ATOMS: atom_id res chain seq x y z
N MET A 1 38.74 -21.31 -28.23
CA MET A 1 37.37 -21.34 -27.67
C MET A 1 36.95 -20.07 -26.92
N LEU A 2 37.86 -19.23 -26.40
CA LEU A 2 37.52 -17.97 -25.70
C LEU A 2 36.87 -16.84 -26.54
N PRO A 3 37.19 -16.60 -27.83
CA PRO A 3 36.68 -15.42 -28.54
C PRO A 3 35.15 -15.45 -28.81
N VAL A 4 34.60 -16.64 -29.07
CA VAL A 4 33.18 -16.81 -29.48
C VAL A 4 32.21 -16.70 -28.29
N GLN A 5 32.62 -17.12 -27.08
CA GLN A 5 31.81 -16.99 -25.87
C GLN A 5 31.77 -15.54 -25.35
N ILE A 6 32.83 -14.76 -25.55
CA ILE A 6 32.87 -13.32 -25.21
C ILE A 6 31.93 -12.55 -26.14
N ASP A 7 31.87 -12.91 -27.42
CA ASP A 7 31.00 -12.25 -28.41
C ASP A 7 29.50 -12.51 -28.13
N ALA A 8 29.14 -13.70 -27.64
CA ALA A 8 27.76 -14.00 -27.21
C ALA A 8 27.34 -13.18 -25.97
N LEU A 9 28.22 -13.05 -24.97
CA LEU A 9 28.00 -12.24 -23.76
C LEU A 9 27.98 -10.73 -24.02
N TYR A 10 28.65 -10.28 -25.08
CA TYR A 10 28.65 -8.90 -25.54
C TYR A 10 27.33 -8.56 -26.26
N ARG A 11 26.85 -9.44 -27.15
CA ARG A 11 25.62 -9.22 -27.93
C ARG A 11 24.33 -9.25 -27.11
N ASN A 12 24.30 -9.99 -25.99
CA ASN A 12 23.10 -10.11 -25.15
C ASN A 12 23.07 -9.17 -23.93
N GLY A 13 24.15 -8.42 -23.67
CA GLY A 13 24.24 -7.48 -22.54
C GLY A 13 24.16 -8.11 -21.14
N LEU A 14 24.06 -9.44 -21.02
CA LEU A 14 23.84 -10.15 -19.75
C LEU A 14 24.97 -9.93 -18.76
N SER A 15 26.21 -9.82 -19.24
CA SER A 15 27.39 -9.56 -18.41
C SER A 15 27.32 -8.19 -17.73
N ALA A 16 26.93 -7.15 -18.46
CA ALA A 16 26.79 -5.80 -17.93
C ALA A 16 25.60 -5.69 -16.96
N VAL A 17 24.48 -6.35 -17.26
CA VAL A 17 23.32 -6.42 -16.34
C VAL A 17 23.69 -7.17 -15.05
N ALA A 18 24.46 -8.26 -15.13
CA ALA A 18 24.93 -8.98 -13.95
C ALA A 18 25.83 -8.10 -13.06
N ILE A 19 26.71 -7.29 -13.66
CA ILE A 19 27.52 -6.30 -12.93
C ILE A 19 26.62 -5.24 -12.29
N SER A 20 25.59 -4.76 -12.99
CA SER A 20 24.61 -3.81 -12.44
C SER A 20 23.89 -4.37 -11.21
N VAL A 21 23.37 -5.60 -11.30
CA VAL A 21 22.70 -6.29 -10.19
C VAL A 21 23.64 -6.51 -9.01
N ALA A 22 24.86 -6.99 -9.25
CA ALA A 22 25.86 -7.20 -8.21
C ALA A 22 26.27 -5.89 -7.52
N SER A 23 26.45 -4.83 -8.29
CA SER A 23 26.82 -3.51 -7.77
C SER A 23 25.70 -2.90 -6.94
N MET A 24 24.44 -3.10 -7.33
CA MET A 24 23.30 -2.64 -6.56
C MET A 24 23.12 -3.41 -5.25
N ALA A 25 23.30 -4.73 -5.28
CA ALA A 25 23.30 -5.56 -4.08
C ALA A 25 24.41 -5.12 -3.11
N LEU A 26 25.59 -4.82 -3.64
CA LEU A 26 26.71 -4.27 -2.88
C LEU A 26 26.38 -2.90 -2.27
N ALA A 27 25.76 -2.00 -3.03
CA ALA A 27 25.34 -0.68 -2.55
C ALA A 27 24.33 -0.82 -1.40
N ALA A 28 23.29 -1.62 -1.59
CA ALA A 28 22.26 -1.87 -0.57
C ALA A 28 22.86 -2.47 0.71
N TRP A 29 23.75 -3.46 0.58
CA TRP A 29 24.47 -4.04 1.71
C TRP A 29 25.33 -3.00 2.41
N ALA A 30 26.13 -2.22 1.68
CA ALA A 30 27.05 -1.25 2.23
C ALA A 30 26.31 -0.19 3.05
N ILE A 31 25.22 0.39 2.51
CA ILE A 31 24.35 1.36 3.19
C ILE A 31 23.77 0.78 4.47
N ALA A 32 23.11 -0.38 4.34
CA ALA A 32 22.45 -1.02 5.46
C ALA A 32 23.47 -1.33 6.57
N SER A 33 24.68 -1.74 6.18
CA SER A 33 25.75 -2.08 7.10
C SER A 33 26.30 -0.87 7.86
N ILE A 34 26.50 0.29 7.20
CA ILE A 34 26.91 1.53 7.86
C ILE A 34 25.84 1.90 8.89
N ILE A 35 24.59 2.07 8.44
CA ILE A 35 23.50 2.54 9.31
C ILE A 35 23.30 1.57 10.48
N GLN A 36 23.32 0.27 10.25
CA GLN A 36 23.16 -0.72 11.31
C GLN A 36 24.30 -0.65 12.33
N ARG A 37 25.57 -0.52 11.90
CA ARG A 37 26.72 -0.43 12.81
C ARG A 37 26.67 0.84 13.65
N THR A 38 26.44 2.00 13.03
CA THR A 38 26.56 3.28 13.71
C THR A 38 25.31 3.67 14.51
N THR A 39 24.11 3.20 14.12
CA THR A 39 22.84 3.51 14.83
C THR A 39 22.29 2.35 15.68
N GLY A 40 22.81 1.14 15.47
CA GLY A 40 22.26 -0.10 16.04
C GLY A 40 20.87 -0.45 15.52
N SER A 41 20.44 0.11 14.38
CA SER A 41 19.07 -0.03 13.85
C SER A 41 19.05 -0.83 12.54
N ILE A 42 18.54 -2.06 12.60
CA ILE A 42 18.25 -2.86 11.39
C ILE A 42 17.17 -2.15 10.55
N ALA A 43 16.17 -1.54 11.20
CA ALA A 43 15.09 -0.84 10.51
C ALA A 43 15.60 0.37 9.70
N GLY A 44 16.55 1.14 10.24
CA GLY A 44 17.16 2.26 9.51
C GLY A 44 17.94 1.77 8.29
N GLY A 45 18.73 0.70 8.43
CA GLY A 45 19.47 0.10 7.32
C GLY A 45 18.55 -0.51 6.25
N ALA A 46 17.51 -1.22 6.67
CA ALA A 46 16.51 -1.79 5.77
C ALA A 46 15.71 -0.70 5.03
N ALA A 47 15.33 0.38 5.71
CA ALA A 47 14.64 1.51 5.10
C ALA A 47 15.52 2.19 4.04
N ALA A 48 16.80 2.42 4.32
CA ALA A 48 17.72 3.00 3.34
C ALA A 48 17.88 2.12 2.10
N ALA A 49 18.07 0.81 2.30
CA ALA A 49 18.17 -0.15 1.21
C ALA A 49 16.87 -0.22 0.40
N ALA A 50 15.71 -0.22 1.06
CA ALA A 50 14.41 -0.24 0.40
C ALA A 50 14.15 1.05 -0.39
N LEU A 51 14.43 2.23 0.19
CA LEU A 51 14.27 3.52 -0.49
C LEU A 51 15.14 3.64 -1.74
N LEU A 52 16.33 3.02 -1.73
CA LEU A 52 17.18 2.90 -2.92
C LEU A 52 16.61 1.89 -3.93
N LEU A 53 16.38 0.66 -3.49
CA LEU A 53 16.06 -0.48 -4.36
C LEU A 53 14.64 -0.47 -4.91
N LEU A 54 13.71 0.24 -4.27
CA LEU A 54 12.31 0.33 -4.71
C LEU A 54 12.03 1.62 -5.50
N ASN A 55 13.02 2.49 -5.69
CA ASN A 55 12.86 3.64 -6.56
C ASN A 55 12.76 3.17 -8.03
N PRO A 56 11.70 3.54 -8.78
CA PRO A 56 11.49 3.06 -10.15
C PRO A 56 12.64 3.38 -11.10
N ASP A 57 13.23 4.59 -11.01
CA ASP A 57 14.33 5.01 -11.86
C ASP A 57 15.63 4.23 -11.53
N VAL A 58 15.85 3.91 -10.25
CA VAL A 58 16.97 3.06 -9.82
C VAL A 58 16.76 1.60 -10.22
N LEU A 59 15.53 1.08 -10.14
CA LEU A 59 15.17 -0.26 -10.60
C LEU A 59 15.41 -0.41 -12.10
N TYR A 60 15.03 0.59 -12.88
CA TYR A 60 15.32 0.64 -14.31
C TYR A 60 16.82 0.56 -14.58
N LEU A 61 17.66 1.26 -13.80
CA LEU A 61 19.11 1.17 -13.97
C LEU A 61 19.68 -0.23 -13.72
N GLN A 62 19.07 -1.04 -12.83
CA GLN A 62 19.54 -2.40 -12.54
C GLN A 62 19.42 -3.34 -13.75
N SER A 63 18.44 -3.11 -14.62
CA SER A 63 18.19 -3.93 -15.81
C SER A 63 18.90 -3.39 -17.07
N THR A 64 19.77 -2.38 -16.92
CA THR A 64 20.50 -1.76 -18.05
C THR A 64 22.01 -1.90 -17.89
N PRO A 65 22.77 -1.90 -19.00
CA PRO A 65 24.24 -1.95 -19.00
C PRO A 65 24.88 -0.59 -18.62
N MET A 66 24.22 0.19 -17.76
CA MET A 66 24.66 1.52 -17.35
C MET A 66 25.73 1.47 -16.24
N THR A 67 26.51 2.54 -16.11
CA THR A 67 27.62 2.61 -15.13
C THR A 67 27.21 3.18 -13.77
N GLU A 68 26.01 3.76 -13.66
CA GLU A 68 25.43 4.27 -12.40
C GLU A 68 25.34 3.20 -11.30
N PRO A 69 24.86 1.97 -11.55
CA PRO A 69 24.91 0.91 -10.55
C PRO A 69 26.32 0.62 -10.03
N LEU A 70 27.32 0.61 -10.93
CA LEU A 70 28.73 0.40 -10.55
C LEU A 70 29.25 1.54 -9.68
N LEU A 71 28.91 2.78 -10.01
CA LEU A 71 29.19 3.95 -9.16
C LEU A 71 28.57 3.76 -7.77
N PHE A 72 27.31 3.32 -7.68
CA PHE A 72 26.66 3.07 -6.39
C PHE A 72 27.41 1.98 -5.61
N GLY A 73 27.63 0.81 -6.21
CA GLY A 73 28.31 -0.29 -5.53
C GLY A 73 29.67 0.12 -4.97
N THR A 74 30.48 0.79 -5.79
CA THR A 74 31.85 1.17 -5.43
C THR A 74 31.93 2.35 -4.45
N THR A 75 31.15 3.43 -4.65
CA THR A 75 31.17 4.58 -3.74
C THR A 75 30.61 4.24 -2.36
N PHE A 76 29.52 3.48 -2.30
CA PHE A 76 28.95 3.07 -1.03
C PHE A 76 29.86 2.08 -0.30
N LEU A 77 30.50 1.15 -1.03
CA LEU A 77 31.54 0.30 -0.45
C LEU A 77 32.72 1.13 0.07
N ALA A 78 33.15 2.18 -0.65
CA ALA A 78 34.23 3.04 -0.21
C ALA A 78 33.87 3.77 1.09
N VAL A 79 32.71 4.40 1.15
CA VAL A 79 32.20 5.06 2.35
C VAL A 79 32.07 4.07 3.52
N ALA A 80 31.54 2.87 3.27
CA ALA A 80 31.41 1.82 4.30
C ALA A 80 32.77 1.31 4.80
N SER A 81 33.75 1.20 3.89
CA SER A 81 35.09 0.75 4.24
C SER A 81 35.85 1.80 5.05
N ILE A 82 35.66 3.09 4.74
CA ILE A 82 36.21 4.22 5.51
C ILE A 82 35.59 4.25 6.90
N GLU A 83 34.26 4.16 7.00
CA GLU A 83 33.54 4.11 8.28
C GLU A 83 34.07 2.98 9.17
N ARG A 84 34.18 1.77 8.60
CA ARG A 84 34.71 0.61 9.33
C ARG A 84 36.17 0.80 9.74
N TRP A 85 37.00 1.38 8.88
CA TRP A 85 38.41 1.67 9.21
C TRP A 85 38.53 2.68 10.34
N LEU A 86 37.70 3.73 10.33
CA LEU A 86 37.64 4.74 11.39
C LEU A 86 37.20 4.15 12.74
N ASP A 87 36.27 3.19 12.73
CA ASP A 87 35.72 2.56 13.93
C ASP A 87 36.57 1.41 14.50
N THR A 88 37.45 0.82 13.68
CA THR A 88 38.29 -0.32 14.10
C THR A 88 39.70 0.10 14.50
N ASN A 89 40.52 0.53 13.54
CA ASN A 89 41.88 0.97 13.82
C ASN A 89 42.42 1.88 12.69
N PRO A 90 42.31 3.22 12.82
CA PRO A 90 42.84 4.15 11.82
C PRO A 90 44.39 4.20 11.77
N ARG A 91 45.08 3.62 12.77
CA ARG A 91 46.54 3.47 12.74
C ARG A 91 46.97 2.26 11.89
N ALA A 92 46.07 1.32 11.63
CA ALA A 92 46.32 0.18 10.76
C ALA A 92 46.32 0.57 9.27
N SER A 93 46.62 -0.41 8.43
CA SER A 93 46.70 -0.25 6.97
C SER A 93 45.41 0.33 6.37
N ALA A 94 45.55 1.39 5.57
CA ALA A 94 44.47 2.01 4.80
C ALA A 94 44.18 1.29 3.46
N ARG A 95 44.72 0.07 3.25
CA ARG A 95 44.62 -0.65 1.97
C ARG A 95 43.19 -0.92 1.53
N ALA A 96 42.35 -1.47 2.40
CA ALA A 96 40.97 -1.82 2.06
C ALA A 96 40.12 -0.59 1.65
N PRO A 97 40.02 0.48 2.46
CA PRO A 97 39.33 1.69 2.03
C PRO A 97 40.02 2.39 0.85
N GLY A 98 41.36 2.31 0.74
CA GLY A 98 42.11 2.85 -0.41
C GLY A 98 41.76 2.18 -1.74
N TRP A 99 41.67 0.85 -1.79
CA TRP A 99 41.23 0.12 -2.97
C TRP A 99 39.77 0.42 -3.33
N ALA A 100 38.90 0.55 -2.31
CA ALA A 100 37.51 0.91 -2.55
C ALA A 100 37.37 2.33 -3.13
N LEU A 101 38.14 3.31 -2.64
CA LEU A 101 38.20 4.66 -3.22
C LEU A 101 38.75 4.67 -4.64
N THR A 102 39.78 3.84 -4.91
CA THR A 102 40.35 3.67 -6.25
C THR A 102 39.29 3.14 -7.22
N ALA A 103 38.57 2.07 -6.85
CA ALA A 103 37.50 1.51 -7.65
C ALA A 103 36.36 2.53 -7.88
N ALA A 104 36.00 3.31 -6.86
CA ALA A 104 35.01 4.35 -6.97
C ALA A 104 35.44 5.45 -7.96
N CYS A 105 36.66 5.98 -7.83
CA CYS A 105 37.17 7.05 -8.70
C CYS A 105 37.35 6.61 -10.17
N LEU A 106 37.60 5.31 -10.40
CA LEU A 106 37.66 4.73 -11.75
C LEU A 106 36.28 4.41 -12.34
N SER A 107 35.22 4.39 -11.53
CA SER A 107 33.88 4.07 -12.01
C SER A 107 33.25 5.24 -12.77
N ARG A 108 33.17 6.43 -12.15
CA ARG A 108 32.62 7.66 -12.75
C ARG A 108 33.11 8.93 -12.03
N TYR A 109 32.94 10.08 -12.69
CA TYR A 109 33.35 11.39 -12.17
C TYR A 109 32.61 11.82 -10.90
N GLU A 110 31.36 11.40 -10.69
CA GLU A 110 30.59 11.72 -9.49
C GLU A 110 31.25 11.18 -8.21
N ALA A 111 32.09 10.13 -8.32
CA ALA A 111 32.82 9.58 -7.18
C ALA A 111 33.92 10.51 -6.64
N TRP A 112 34.39 11.47 -7.44
CA TRP A 112 35.50 12.35 -7.06
C TRP A 112 35.07 13.35 -5.97
N PRO A 113 33.97 14.13 -6.14
CA PRO A 113 33.41 14.93 -5.05
C PRO A 113 33.07 14.12 -3.80
N ILE A 114 32.50 12.91 -3.96
CA ILE A 114 32.17 12.02 -2.84
C ILE A 114 33.43 11.63 -2.07
N THR A 115 34.51 11.30 -2.77
CA THR A 115 35.79 10.94 -2.18
C THR A 115 36.40 12.10 -1.39
N ILE A 116 36.39 13.31 -1.95
CA ILE A 116 36.88 14.51 -1.27
C ILE A 116 36.07 14.76 0.01
N ALA A 117 34.74 14.70 -0.08
CA ALA A 117 33.86 14.87 1.08
C ALA A 117 34.08 13.77 2.13
N ALA A 118 34.25 12.51 1.73
CA ALA A 118 34.51 11.40 2.64
C ALA A 118 35.84 11.54 3.38
N LEU A 119 36.90 12.01 2.71
CA LEU A 119 38.19 12.29 3.33
C LEU A 119 38.10 13.45 4.33
N ALA A 120 37.42 14.54 3.95
CA ALA A 120 37.23 15.70 4.82
C ALA A 120 36.38 15.36 6.07
N LEU A 121 35.30 14.60 5.88
CA LEU A 121 34.47 14.13 6.98
C LEU A 121 35.21 13.11 7.86
N GLY A 122 36.03 12.22 7.27
CA GLY A 122 36.91 11.32 8.02
C GLY A 122 37.93 12.07 8.88
N PHE A 123 38.51 13.16 8.35
CA PHE A 123 39.37 14.06 9.11
C PHE A 123 38.61 14.68 10.30
N ALA A 124 37.40 15.19 10.07
CA ALA A 124 36.56 15.75 11.14
C ALA A 124 36.19 14.70 12.22
N VAL A 125 35.93 13.46 11.82
CA VAL A 125 35.65 12.34 12.75
C VAL A 125 36.84 12.04 13.65
N LEU A 126 38.06 11.99 13.10
CA LEU A 126 39.26 11.73 13.90
C LEU A 126 39.55 12.85 14.90
N LEU A 127 39.45 14.12 14.47
CA LEU A 127 39.55 15.27 15.39
C LEU A 127 38.48 15.21 16.49
N ARG A 128 37.23 14.86 16.14
CA ARG A 128 36.12 14.70 17.10
C ARG A 128 36.40 13.61 18.13
N ARG A 129 37.17 12.60 17.76
CA ARG A 129 37.65 11.48 18.59
C ARG A 129 38.98 11.79 19.31
N ASN A 130 39.35 13.07 19.42
CA ASN A 130 40.53 13.58 20.12
C ASN A 130 41.88 13.10 19.55
N TRP A 131 41.95 12.77 18.27
CA TRP A 131 43.24 12.59 17.61
C TRP A 131 43.93 13.95 17.43
N SER A 132 45.26 13.99 17.56
CA SER A 132 46.00 15.21 17.24
C SER A 132 45.88 15.54 15.75
N ALA A 133 46.05 16.82 15.40
CA ALA A 133 46.00 17.26 14.00
C ALA A 133 47.07 16.54 13.14
N GLY A 134 48.26 16.29 13.69
CA GLY A 134 49.34 15.57 13.01
C GLY A 134 49.01 14.09 12.77
N GLU A 135 48.51 13.38 13.78
CA GLU A 135 48.08 11.97 13.61
C GLU A 135 46.93 11.86 12.61
N THR A 136 45.99 12.79 12.66
CA THR A 136 44.84 12.85 11.75
C THR A 136 45.30 13.08 10.31
N ALA A 137 46.15 14.08 10.08
CA ALA A 137 46.71 14.37 8.77
C ALA A 137 47.52 13.19 8.23
N GLY A 138 48.30 12.52 9.07
CA GLY A 138 49.05 11.32 8.67
C GLY A 138 48.13 10.15 8.28
N ALA A 139 47.07 9.89 9.04
CA ALA A 139 46.12 8.82 8.74
C ALA A 139 45.31 9.08 7.47
N ILE A 140 44.73 10.27 7.34
CA ILE A 140 43.95 10.66 6.16
C ILE A 140 44.86 10.81 4.94
N GLY A 141 46.09 11.30 5.09
CA GLY A 141 47.08 11.39 4.00
C GLY A 141 47.42 10.02 3.40
N ARG A 142 47.62 8.98 4.24
CA ARG A 142 47.84 7.60 3.76
C ARG A 142 46.64 7.06 2.99
N LEU A 143 45.42 7.43 3.38
CA LEU A 143 44.20 7.05 2.67
C LEU A 143 44.04 7.84 1.36
N ALA A 144 44.30 9.15 1.38
CA ALA A 144 44.18 10.07 0.24
C ALA A 144 45.20 9.80 -0.87
N ALA A 145 46.34 9.17 -0.56
CA ALA A 145 47.32 8.75 -1.56
C ALA A 145 46.71 7.84 -2.64
N TRP A 146 45.74 6.98 -2.28
CA TRP A 146 45.10 6.05 -3.21
C TRP A 146 44.29 6.74 -4.32
N PRO A 147 43.27 7.57 -4.01
CA PRO A 147 42.56 8.31 -5.05
C PRO A 147 43.45 9.33 -5.76
N ALA A 148 44.46 9.90 -5.11
CA ALA A 148 45.41 10.81 -5.76
C ALA A 148 46.24 10.10 -6.85
N LEU A 149 46.79 8.92 -6.54
CA LEU A 149 47.49 8.08 -7.53
C LEU A 149 46.56 7.62 -8.64
N THR A 150 45.30 7.31 -8.31
CA THR A 150 44.27 6.94 -9.29
C THR A 150 43.97 8.08 -10.26
N ALA A 151 43.78 9.29 -9.74
CA ALA A 151 43.56 10.49 -10.54
C ALA A 151 44.77 10.80 -11.43
N ALA A 152 45.99 10.69 -10.90
CA ALA A 152 47.22 10.87 -11.68
C ALA A 152 47.31 9.83 -12.82
N ALA A 153 47.08 8.55 -12.52
CA ALA A 153 47.07 7.49 -13.52
C ALA A 153 46.00 7.71 -14.60
N PHE A 154 44.80 8.15 -14.22
CA PHE A 154 43.72 8.49 -15.16
C PHE A 154 44.11 9.65 -16.08
N VAL A 155 44.65 10.73 -15.52
CA VAL A 155 45.07 11.93 -16.27
C VAL A 155 46.23 11.61 -17.23
N ILE A 156 47.20 10.80 -16.80
CA ILE A 156 48.26 10.28 -17.66
C ILE A 156 47.67 9.42 -18.79
N ASN A 157 46.75 8.51 -18.47
CA ASN A 157 46.09 7.68 -19.47
C ASN A 157 45.30 8.52 -20.49
N SER A 158 44.59 9.57 -20.05
CA SER A 158 43.90 10.52 -20.94
C SER A 158 44.88 11.22 -21.88
N LYS A 159 46.04 11.64 -21.36
CA LYS A 159 47.07 12.28 -22.18
C LYS A 159 47.63 11.33 -23.24
N ILE A 160 47.85 10.07 -22.88
CA ILE A 160 48.35 9.02 -23.78
C ILE A 160 47.31 8.65 -24.85
N THR A 161 46.04 8.52 -24.47
CA THR A 161 44.99 7.95 -25.35
C THR A 161 44.24 9.00 -26.17
N VAL A 162 43.97 10.18 -25.59
CA VAL A 162 43.16 11.25 -26.19
C VAL A 162 44.01 12.47 -26.57
N GLY A 163 45.27 12.56 -26.10
CA GLY A 163 46.17 13.68 -26.37
C GLY A 163 45.96 14.90 -25.46
N SER A 164 44.92 14.90 -24.62
CA SER A 164 44.58 15.95 -23.65
C SER A 164 44.65 15.44 -22.21
N TRP A 165 45.10 16.29 -21.29
CA TRP A 165 45.13 15.98 -19.85
C TRP A 165 43.73 15.83 -19.23
N PHE A 166 42.77 16.60 -19.73
CA PHE A 166 41.36 16.51 -19.37
C PHE A 166 40.54 17.01 -20.56
N VAL A 167 39.49 16.28 -20.96
CA VAL A 167 38.60 16.70 -22.05
C VAL A 167 37.44 17.47 -21.43
N ASP A 168 37.40 18.79 -21.60
CA ASP A 168 36.43 19.67 -20.94
C ASP A 168 35.48 20.42 -21.89
N SER A 169 35.69 20.33 -23.22
CA SER A 169 35.05 21.19 -24.20
C SER A 169 34.66 20.45 -25.49
N GLY A 170 33.60 20.93 -26.17
CA GLY A 170 33.19 20.47 -27.51
C GLY A 170 32.01 19.51 -27.60
N PHE A 171 31.36 19.13 -26.50
CA PHE A 171 30.29 18.11 -26.51
C PHE A 171 28.84 18.64 -26.52
N PHE A 172 28.63 19.94 -26.29
CA PHE A 172 27.28 20.53 -26.23
C PHE A 172 27.31 22.03 -26.55
N VAL A 173 26.15 22.57 -26.91
CA VAL A 173 25.92 24.02 -27.05
C VAL A 173 25.32 24.53 -25.74
N PRO A 174 25.92 25.54 -25.07
CA PRO A 174 25.36 26.07 -23.83
C PRO A 174 24.02 26.78 -24.08
N ASP A 175 22.92 26.16 -23.64
CA ASP A 175 21.55 26.65 -23.83
C ASP A 175 20.71 26.61 -22.55
N ASN A 176 21.27 26.10 -21.45
CA ASN A 176 20.54 25.98 -20.19
C ASN A 176 20.32 27.37 -19.55
N PRO A 177 19.07 27.71 -19.15
CA PRO A 177 18.76 28.94 -18.42
C PRO A 177 19.58 29.18 -17.14
N ALA A 178 20.20 28.15 -16.58
CA ALA A 178 21.05 28.25 -15.38
C ALA A 178 22.51 28.68 -15.67
N LEU A 179 22.88 28.93 -16.93
CA LEU A 179 24.23 29.35 -17.32
C LEU A 179 24.67 30.59 -16.53
N GLY A 180 25.76 30.47 -15.76
CA GLY A 180 26.28 31.55 -14.91
C GLY A 180 25.46 31.85 -13.65
N HIS A 181 24.34 31.17 -13.42
CA HIS A 181 23.41 31.40 -12.31
C HIS A 181 23.44 30.24 -11.30
N PRO A 182 24.26 30.32 -10.22
CA PRO A 182 24.51 29.19 -9.32
C PRO A 182 23.26 28.72 -8.54
N LEU A 183 22.35 29.65 -8.20
CA LEU A 183 21.09 29.31 -7.52
C LEU A 183 20.09 28.65 -8.47
N ALA A 184 20.05 29.06 -9.74
CA ALA A 184 19.21 28.42 -10.74
C ALA A 184 19.71 27.00 -11.03
N ALA A 185 21.03 26.80 -11.12
CA ALA A 185 21.64 25.47 -11.24
C ALA A 185 21.28 24.58 -10.04
N TRP A 186 21.33 25.13 -8.82
CA TRP A 186 20.90 24.41 -7.62
C TRP A 186 19.41 24.04 -7.65
N HIS A 187 18.54 24.96 -8.07
CA HIS A 187 17.11 24.69 -8.21
C HIS A 187 16.84 23.55 -9.20
N GLN A 188 17.57 23.50 -10.32
CA GLN A 188 17.45 22.41 -11.29
C GLN A 188 17.91 21.06 -10.73
N VAL A 189 18.98 21.02 -9.94
CA VAL A 189 19.40 19.80 -9.22
C VAL A 189 18.31 19.35 -8.23
N TRP A 190 17.75 20.29 -7.47
CA TRP A 190 16.67 20.01 -6.52
C TRP A 190 15.41 19.48 -7.23
N ASP A 191 14.99 20.14 -8.31
CA ASP A 191 13.85 19.72 -9.13
C ASP A 191 14.07 18.33 -9.76
N GLY A 192 15.30 18.06 -10.22
CA GLY A 192 15.69 16.74 -10.72
C GLY A 192 15.49 15.67 -9.65
N LEU A 193 16.00 15.90 -8.43
CA LEU A 193 15.83 15.00 -7.30
C LEU A 193 14.35 14.81 -6.91
N VAL A 194 13.56 15.89 -6.88
CA VAL A 194 12.11 15.83 -6.60
C VAL A 194 11.34 15.05 -7.66
N ARG A 195 11.71 15.19 -8.94
CA ARG A 195 11.09 14.43 -10.04
C ARG A 195 11.42 12.94 -9.95
N LEU A 196 12.64 12.59 -9.57
CA LEU A 196 13.09 11.19 -9.43
C LEU A 196 12.58 10.50 -8.16
N THR A 197 12.24 11.25 -7.10
CA THR A 197 11.94 10.66 -5.78
C THR A 197 10.60 11.07 -5.18
N GLY A 198 9.86 11.95 -5.85
CA GLY A 198 8.73 12.66 -5.27
C GLY A 198 9.16 13.76 -4.30
N THR A 199 8.20 14.47 -3.74
CA THR A 199 8.47 15.60 -2.84
C THR A 199 8.90 15.15 -1.44
N ALA A 200 8.47 13.98 -0.97
CA ALA A 200 8.69 13.57 0.42
C ALA A 200 10.15 13.22 0.74
N LEU A 201 10.81 12.40 -0.11
CA LEU A 201 12.15 11.88 0.19
C LEU A 201 13.21 12.99 0.33
N PRO A 202 13.28 14.03 -0.53
CA PRO A 202 14.27 15.09 -0.41
C PRO A 202 14.14 15.87 0.90
N TRP A 203 12.90 16.19 1.31
CA TRP A 203 12.65 16.87 2.58
C TRP A 203 12.98 16.00 3.80
N ILE A 204 12.63 14.70 3.75
CA ILE A 204 13.02 13.74 4.80
C ILE A 204 14.53 13.63 4.89
N ALA A 205 15.23 13.55 3.76
CA ALA A 205 16.68 13.48 3.70
C ALA A 205 17.32 14.76 4.27
N LEU A 206 16.80 15.94 3.96
CA LEU A 206 17.30 17.21 4.51
C LEU A 206 17.13 17.25 6.04
N ALA A 207 15.95 16.90 6.56
CA ALA A 207 15.70 16.82 7.99
C ALA A 207 16.62 15.79 8.67
N ALA A 208 16.80 14.62 8.05
CA ALA A 208 17.69 13.58 8.55
C ALA A 208 19.17 14.01 8.52
N ALA A 209 19.60 14.78 7.51
CA ALA A 209 20.96 15.32 7.44
C ALA A 209 21.25 16.23 8.65
N ILE A 210 20.30 17.11 9.01
CA ILE A 210 20.41 17.96 10.21
C ILE A 210 20.56 17.08 11.46
N VAL A 211 19.75 16.03 11.59
CA VAL A 211 19.84 15.09 12.73
C VAL A 211 21.19 14.36 12.78
N VAL A 212 21.74 13.97 11.63
CA VAL A 212 23.07 13.35 11.52
C VAL A 212 24.16 14.33 11.97
N VAL A 213 24.13 15.59 11.54
CA VAL A 213 25.08 16.64 11.96
C VAL A 213 24.98 16.89 13.47
N VAL A 214 23.76 17.01 14.01
CA VAL A 214 23.55 17.15 15.46
C VAL A 214 24.08 15.93 16.21
N THR A 215 23.92 14.73 15.67
CA THR A 215 24.44 13.50 16.28
C THR A 215 25.97 13.48 16.30
N PHE A 216 26.62 13.91 15.21
CA PHE A 216 28.07 14.09 15.14
C PHE A 216 28.57 15.08 16.22
N ALA A 217 27.87 16.20 16.39
CA ALA A 217 28.20 17.18 17.43
C ALA A 217 28.04 16.59 18.84
N ARG A 218 26.98 15.80 19.09
CA ARG A 218 26.63 15.31 20.44
C ARG A 218 27.30 13.99 20.85
N SER A 219 27.62 13.10 19.92
CA SER A 219 28.08 11.73 20.23
C SER A 219 29.41 11.41 19.53
N ARG A 220 30.46 11.16 20.32
CA ARG A 220 31.77 10.70 19.81
C ARG A 220 31.66 9.30 19.19
N ASP A 221 30.95 8.39 19.84
CA ASP A 221 30.83 7.00 19.40
C ASP A 221 30.12 6.89 18.06
N ARG A 222 29.13 7.76 17.80
CA ARG A 222 28.37 7.78 16.54
C ARG A 222 28.89 8.78 15.52
N SER A 223 30.05 9.39 15.76
CA SER A 223 30.59 10.44 14.89
C SER A 223 30.83 9.96 13.45
N SER A 224 31.17 8.69 13.25
CA SER A 224 31.40 8.12 11.91
C SER A 224 30.15 8.13 11.01
N LEU A 225 28.94 8.27 11.57
CA LEU A 225 27.68 8.32 10.80
C LEU A 225 27.64 9.52 9.84
N VAL A 226 28.39 10.59 10.15
CA VAL A 226 28.47 11.79 9.30
C VAL A 226 28.98 11.47 7.90
N LEU A 227 29.74 10.37 7.72
CA LEU A 227 30.24 9.94 6.41
C LEU A 227 29.14 9.64 5.39
N VAL A 228 27.92 9.31 5.84
CA VAL A 228 26.78 9.13 4.93
C VAL A 228 26.49 10.42 4.15
N LEU A 229 26.78 11.60 4.72
CA LEU A 229 26.62 12.89 4.04
C LEU A 229 27.61 13.09 2.89
N ALA A 230 28.73 12.35 2.85
CA ALA A 230 29.69 12.43 1.74
C ALA A 230 29.03 12.09 0.40
N LEU A 231 28.02 11.21 0.41
CA LEU A 231 27.29 10.81 -0.78
C LEU A 231 26.57 11.98 -1.44
N ALA A 232 26.11 12.96 -0.67
CA ALA A 232 25.43 14.15 -1.21
C ALA A 232 26.37 15.03 -2.06
N ALA A 233 27.69 14.88 -1.92
CA ALA A 233 28.67 15.60 -2.72
C ALA A 233 28.58 15.26 -4.22
N CYS A 234 27.91 14.16 -4.60
CA CYS A 234 27.63 13.89 -6.01
C CYS A 234 26.83 15.01 -6.70
N ALA A 235 26.09 15.86 -5.96
CA ALA A 235 25.40 17.04 -6.48
C ALA A 235 26.34 18.05 -7.13
N ALA A 236 27.63 18.06 -6.77
CA ALA A 236 28.59 19.01 -7.31
C ALA A 236 28.74 18.92 -8.83
N LEU A 237 28.59 17.71 -9.40
CA LEU A 237 28.73 17.50 -10.83
C LEU A 237 27.53 18.02 -11.65
N PRO A 238 26.25 17.63 -11.39
CA PRO A 238 25.11 18.22 -12.09
C PRO A 238 25.01 19.72 -11.85
N TRP A 239 25.30 20.20 -10.63
CA TRP A 239 25.34 21.63 -10.34
C TRP A 239 26.36 22.37 -11.22
N ALA A 240 27.60 21.88 -11.29
CA ALA A 240 28.63 22.48 -12.13
C ALA A 240 28.29 22.39 -13.63
N ALA A 241 27.65 21.30 -14.06
CA ALA A 241 27.18 21.13 -15.44
C ALA A 241 26.13 22.18 -15.80
N TYR A 242 25.06 22.30 -15.01
CA TYR A 242 23.99 23.28 -15.24
C TYR A 242 24.50 24.72 -15.15
N TYR A 243 25.40 25.01 -14.20
CA TYR A 243 26.07 26.30 -14.08
C TYR A 243 26.91 26.66 -15.34
N ARG A 244 27.51 25.67 -16.00
CA ARG A 244 28.26 25.83 -17.27
C ARG A 244 27.37 25.77 -18.51
N GLY A 245 26.06 25.71 -18.35
CA GLY A 245 25.11 25.74 -19.46
C GLY A 245 24.78 24.37 -20.08
N HIS A 246 25.15 23.24 -19.45
CA HIS A 246 24.75 21.93 -19.96
C HIS A 246 23.22 21.79 -19.95
N PRO A 247 22.62 21.16 -20.98
CA PRO A 247 21.18 20.92 -21.00
C PRO A 247 20.73 20.08 -19.80
N VAL A 248 19.54 20.37 -19.28
CA VAL A 248 18.97 19.64 -18.13
C VAL A 248 18.78 18.18 -18.50
N ARG A 249 19.45 17.29 -17.78
CA ARG A 249 19.32 15.84 -17.94
C ARG A 249 19.11 15.21 -16.58
N LEU A 250 17.87 14.78 -16.30
CA LEU A 250 17.47 14.09 -15.08
C LEU A 250 18.42 12.95 -14.68
N ARG A 251 19.04 12.29 -15.66
CA ARG A 251 20.05 11.25 -15.43
C ARG A 251 21.21 11.71 -14.54
N TYR A 252 21.65 12.97 -14.61
CA TYR A 252 22.74 13.49 -13.79
C TYR A 252 22.39 13.55 -12.30
N ASP A 253 21.10 13.60 -11.98
CA ASP A 253 20.59 13.72 -10.61
C ASP A 253 20.30 12.35 -9.97
N VAL A 254 20.40 11.25 -10.73
CA VAL A 254 20.10 9.89 -10.22
C VAL A 254 20.99 9.46 -9.04
N PRO A 255 22.31 9.78 -8.99
CA PRO A 255 23.11 9.51 -7.80
C PRO A 255 22.60 10.18 -6.51
N LEU A 256 21.88 11.30 -6.63
CA LEU A 256 21.30 11.99 -5.47
C LEU A 256 20.13 11.21 -4.85
N VAL A 257 19.45 10.36 -5.63
CA VAL A 257 18.44 9.42 -5.11
C VAL A 257 19.07 8.50 -4.08
N ALA A 258 20.23 7.94 -4.41
CA ALA A 258 20.95 7.04 -3.53
C ALA A 258 21.48 7.75 -2.27
N ALA A 259 21.98 8.98 -2.42
CA ALA A 259 22.38 9.81 -1.28
C ALA A 259 21.18 10.11 -0.37
N ALA A 260 20.05 10.54 -0.92
CA ALA A 260 18.84 10.87 -0.17
C ALA A 260 18.30 9.65 0.58
N ALA A 261 18.26 8.47 -0.05
CA ALA A 261 17.85 7.22 0.58
C ALA A 261 18.74 6.84 1.78
N ALA A 262 20.05 6.95 1.63
CA ALA A 262 21.01 6.65 2.70
C ALA A 262 20.87 7.62 3.88
N ILE A 263 20.73 8.92 3.61
CA ILE A 263 20.56 9.95 4.63
C ILE A 263 19.22 9.78 5.35
N ALA A 264 18.13 9.54 4.62
CA ALA A 264 16.81 9.30 5.21
C ALA A 264 16.83 8.09 6.15
N GLY A 265 17.42 6.96 5.72
CA GLY A 265 17.52 5.78 6.56
C GLY A 265 18.46 5.96 7.77
N ALA A 266 19.50 6.80 7.68
CA ALA A 266 20.28 7.21 8.84
C ALA A 266 19.41 7.96 9.86
N GLY A 267 18.55 8.88 9.40
CA GLY A 267 17.56 9.57 10.25
C GLY A 267 16.61 8.61 10.95
N ILE A 268 16.04 7.65 10.22
CA ILE A 268 15.18 6.58 10.77
C ILE A 268 15.97 5.74 11.80
N GLY A 269 17.23 5.44 11.50
CA GLY A 269 18.11 4.70 12.40
C GLY A 269 18.34 5.41 13.74
N LEU A 270 18.35 6.75 13.75
CA LEU A 270 18.55 7.56 14.95
C LEU A 270 17.28 7.78 15.78
N LEU A 271 16.09 7.44 15.27
CA LEU A 271 14.84 7.54 16.05
C LEU A 271 14.92 6.72 17.35
N PRO A 272 14.34 7.18 18.47
CA PRO A 272 14.25 6.43 19.73
C PRO A 272 13.65 5.04 19.52
N ARG A 273 14.13 4.01 20.25
CA ARG A 273 13.63 2.62 20.12
C ARG A 273 12.11 2.47 20.23
N ARG A 274 11.45 3.32 21.04
CA ARG A 274 9.98 3.40 21.14
C ARG A 274 9.30 3.87 19.85
N LEU A 275 9.94 4.77 19.11
CA LEU A 275 9.51 5.25 17.78
C LEU A 275 10.01 4.34 16.63
N ARG A 276 11.08 3.56 16.82
CA ARG A 276 11.52 2.53 15.86
C ARG A 276 10.47 1.42 15.68
N GLY A 277 9.69 1.11 16.71
CA GLY A 277 8.51 0.25 16.60
C GLY A 277 7.39 0.84 15.73
N ALA A 278 7.34 2.18 15.61
CA ALA A 278 6.41 2.91 14.74
C ALA A 278 6.94 3.14 13.32
N ALA A 279 8.23 2.91 13.07
CA ALA A 279 8.83 3.09 11.74
C ALA A 279 8.28 2.09 10.71
N ALA A 280 8.01 0.83 11.10
CA ALA A 280 7.40 -0.14 10.19
C ALA A 280 5.95 0.24 9.82
N PRO A 281 5.06 0.57 10.77
CA PRO A 281 3.75 1.16 10.45
C PRO A 281 3.83 2.42 9.58
N LEU A 282 4.81 3.30 9.81
CA LEU A 282 5.00 4.50 9.01
C LEU A 282 5.46 4.19 7.58
N VAL A 283 6.41 3.27 7.39
CA VAL A 283 6.84 2.82 6.05
C VAL A 283 5.69 2.18 5.30
N VAL A 284 4.89 1.34 5.98
CA VAL A 284 3.68 0.77 5.41
C VAL A 284 2.68 1.86 5.04
N ALA A 285 2.41 2.81 5.95
CA ALA A 285 1.49 3.91 5.69
C ALA A 285 1.97 4.77 4.49
N LEU A 286 3.27 5.06 4.38
CA LEU A 286 3.83 5.79 3.25
C LEU A 286 3.72 5.02 1.94
N ALA A 287 3.99 3.71 1.93
CA ALA A 287 3.85 2.86 0.75
C ALA A 287 2.39 2.78 0.27
N VAL A 288 1.47 2.61 1.21
CA VAL A 288 0.03 2.57 0.97
C VAL A 288 -0.48 3.94 0.46
N CYS A 289 -0.04 5.06 1.05
CA CYS A 289 -0.31 6.40 0.54
C CYS A 289 0.24 6.63 -0.88
N ALA A 290 1.44 6.13 -1.18
CA ALA A 290 2.03 6.26 -2.51
C ALA A 290 1.21 5.51 -3.56
N ALA A 291 0.74 4.30 -3.24
CA ALA A 291 -0.19 3.55 -4.09
C ALA A 291 -1.52 4.29 -4.28
N SER A 292 -2.08 4.88 -3.22
CA SER A 292 -3.30 5.69 -3.32
C SER A 292 -3.10 6.90 -4.25
N GLY A 293 -1.96 7.59 -4.14
CA GLY A 293 -1.61 8.69 -5.03
C GLY A 293 -1.45 8.27 -6.49
N TYR A 294 -0.92 7.07 -6.74
CA TYR A 294 -0.83 6.48 -8.09
C TYR A 294 -2.22 6.26 -8.70
N TYR A 295 -3.11 5.56 -8.00
CA TYR A 295 -4.47 5.28 -8.51
C TYR A 295 -5.35 6.54 -8.61
N PHE A 296 -5.15 7.51 -7.73
CA PHE A 296 -5.80 8.81 -7.80
C PHE A 296 -5.42 9.55 -9.09
N ARG A 297 -4.13 9.58 -9.44
CA ARG A 297 -3.65 10.20 -10.70
C ARG A 297 -4.18 9.50 -11.95
N LEU A 298 -4.44 8.20 -11.87
CA LEU A 298 -5.05 7.44 -12.96
C LEU A 298 -6.59 7.59 -13.04
N GLY A 299 -7.21 8.34 -12.13
CA GLY A 299 -8.67 8.49 -12.08
C GLY A 299 -9.40 7.21 -11.67
N LEU A 300 -8.72 6.24 -11.04
CA LEU A 300 -9.32 4.94 -10.70
C LEU A 300 -9.90 4.87 -9.29
N THR A 301 -9.67 5.89 -8.46
CA THR A 301 -10.18 5.95 -7.06
C THR A 301 -11.70 5.82 -6.97
N LEU A 302 -12.44 6.37 -7.93
CA LEU A 302 -13.91 6.34 -7.98
C LEU A 302 -14.46 5.52 -9.15
N ALA A 303 -13.61 4.77 -9.86
CA ALA A 303 -14.03 4.00 -11.02
C ALA A 303 -15.08 2.93 -10.65
N HIS A 304 -14.89 2.27 -9.51
CA HIS A 304 -15.82 1.26 -9.03
C HIS A 304 -17.13 1.89 -8.56
N TYR A 305 -18.27 1.38 -9.03
CA TYR A 305 -19.59 1.93 -8.72
C TYR A 305 -19.96 1.82 -7.22
N ASP A 306 -19.65 0.69 -6.56
CA ASP A 306 -19.91 0.57 -5.12
C ASP A 306 -19.11 1.58 -4.28
N ALA A 307 -17.95 2.02 -4.76
CA ALA A 307 -17.15 3.03 -4.06
C ALA A 307 -17.89 4.38 -4.00
N ARG A 308 -18.52 4.78 -5.11
CA ARG A 308 -19.39 5.97 -5.16
C ARG A 308 -20.65 5.78 -4.32
N ALA A 309 -21.24 4.59 -4.36
CA ALA A 309 -22.42 4.27 -3.56
C ALA A 309 -22.15 4.33 -2.04
N HIS A 310 -20.98 3.87 -1.56
CA HIS A 310 -20.58 4.01 -0.15
C HIS A 310 -20.48 5.48 0.29
N LEU A 311 -20.00 6.36 -0.59
CA LEU A 311 -19.97 7.81 -0.31
C LEU A 311 -21.38 8.37 -0.19
N VAL A 312 -22.30 8.00 -1.09
CA VAL A 312 -23.70 8.43 -1.07
C VAL A 312 -24.40 7.97 0.20
N VAL A 313 -24.21 6.71 0.60
CA VAL A 313 -24.79 6.18 1.84
C VAL A 313 -24.22 6.85 3.09
N ALA A 314 -22.95 7.25 3.08
CA ALA A 314 -22.41 8.05 4.18
C ALA A 314 -22.99 9.48 4.20
N ARG A 315 -23.17 10.10 3.01
CA ARG A 315 -23.66 11.48 2.88
C ARG A 315 -25.13 11.61 3.26
N ARG A 316 -25.98 10.67 2.81
CA ARG A 316 -27.43 10.67 3.02
C ARG A 316 -27.87 10.64 4.48
N ILE A 317 -26.98 10.30 5.42
CA ILE A 317 -27.31 10.31 6.85
C ILE A 317 -27.64 11.74 7.33
N VAL A 318 -26.98 12.75 6.75
CA VAL A 318 -27.15 14.17 7.09
C VAL A 318 -27.77 14.96 5.94
N ASP A 319 -27.44 14.62 4.70
CA ASP A 319 -27.95 15.28 3.48
C ASP A 319 -28.96 14.37 2.77
N SER A 320 -30.22 14.40 3.19
CA SER A 320 -31.33 13.72 2.51
C SER A 320 -32.64 14.48 2.75
N LEU A 321 -33.75 14.03 2.14
CA LEU A 321 -35.08 14.60 2.40
C LEU A 321 -35.49 14.45 3.87
N LEU A 322 -35.14 13.31 4.47
CA LEU A 322 -35.40 12.99 5.87
C LEU A 322 -34.09 12.57 6.58
N PRO A 323 -33.24 13.52 7.00
CA PRO A 323 -31.98 13.22 7.68
C PRO A 323 -32.20 12.48 8.99
N GLY A 324 -31.31 11.55 9.32
CA GLY A 324 -31.37 10.84 10.60
C GLY A 324 -30.90 9.39 10.54
N TRP A 325 -31.03 8.69 11.67
CA TRP A 325 -30.53 7.32 11.84
C TRP A 325 -31.11 6.31 10.85
N GLN A 326 -32.36 6.54 10.38
CA GLN A 326 -33.01 5.67 9.40
C GLN A 326 -32.24 5.59 8.07
N GLN A 327 -31.52 6.65 7.72
CA GLN A 327 -30.74 6.75 6.49
C GLN A 327 -29.46 5.89 6.50
N VAL A 328 -29.03 5.38 7.66
CA VAL A 328 -27.98 4.35 7.71
C VAL A 328 -28.44 3.10 6.93
N GLY A 329 -29.73 2.78 7.01
CA GLY A 329 -30.32 1.58 6.42
C GLY A 329 -29.84 0.29 7.09
N ALA A 330 -30.09 -0.84 6.42
CA ALA A 330 -29.71 -2.16 6.93
C ALA A 330 -29.24 -3.18 5.89
N VAL A 331 -29.05 -2.73 4.64
CA VAL A 331 -28.45 -3.58 3.59
C VAL A 331 -26.96 -3.77 3.85
N TRP A 332 -26.27 -2.69 4.24
CA TRP A 332 -24.87 -2.72 4.62
C TRP A 332 -24.69 -2.55 6.12
N LEU A 333 -23.59 -3.10 6.62
CA LEU A 333 -23.19 -2.87 7.99
C LEU A 333 -22.71 -1.41 8.16
N PRO A 334 -22.96 -0.79 9.32
CA PRO A 334 -22.96 0.66 9.41
C PRO A 334 -21.57 1.28 9.61
N LEU A 335 -20.56 0.53 10.07
CA LEU A 335 -19.29 1.13 10.49
C LEU A 335 -18.58 1.95 9.40
N PRO A 336 -18.46 1.49 8.13
CA PRO A 336 -17.80 2.29 7.09
C PRO A 336 -18.50 3.63 6.88
N HIS A 337 -19.83 3.64 6.88
CA HIS A 337 -20.66 4.82 6.66
C HIS A 337 -20.60 5.78 7.84
N LEU A 338 -20.67 5.26 9.07
CA LEU A 338 -20.57 6.06 10.29
C LEU A 338 -19.21 6.74 10.44
N LEU A 339 -18.12 6.04 10.10
CA LEU A 339 -16.77 6.62 10.14
C LEU A 339 -16.60 7.76 9.13
N ASN A 340 -17.29 7.67 7.99
CA ASN A 340 -17.17 8.64 6.91
C ASN A 340 -18.29 9.69 6.87
N MET A 341 -19.30 9.57 7.74
CA MET A 341 -20.53 10.39 7.76
C MET A 341 -20.28 11.90 7.81
N LEU A 342 -19.36 12.35 8.66
CA LEU A 342 -19.06 13.79 8.81
C LEU A 342 -18.12 14.31 7.71
N PRO A 343 -17.01 13.63 7.37
CA PRO A 343 -16.12 14.10 6.30
C PRO A 343 -16.81 14.28 4.95
N VAL A 344 -17.74 13.40 4.57
CA VAL A 344 -18.44 13.48 3.28
C VAL A 344 -19.47 14.60 3.17
N GLN A 345 -19.70 15.36 4.24
CA GLN A 345 -20.49 16.58 4.15
C GLN A 345 -19.70 17.73 3.50
N ILE A 346 -18.37 17.58 3.39
CA ILE A 346 -17.52 18.51 2.66
C ILE A 346 -17.49 18.06 1.19
N ASP A 347 -18.05 18.89 0.30
CA ASP A 347 -18.22 18.55 -1.12
C ASP A 347 -16.93 18.09 -1.79
N ALA A 348 -15.80 18.73 -1.48
CA ALA A 348 -14.52 18.31 -2.01
C ALA A 348 -14.20 16.85 -1.64
N LEU A 349 -14.33 16.49 -0.36
CA LEU A 349 -14.04 15.14 0.14
C LEU A 349 -15.03 14.09 -0.35
N TYR A 350 -16.29 14.47 -0.56
CA TYR A 350 -17.31 13.62 -1.15
C TYR A 350 -17.06 13.36 -2.63
N ARG A 351 -16.82 14.42 -3.42
CA ARG A 351 -16.62 14.32 -4.88
C ARG A 351 -15.32 13.60 -5.24
N ASN A 352 -14.27 13.70 -4.42
CA ASN A 352 -12.98 13.05 -4.69
C ASN A 352 -12.72 11.75 -3.89
N GLY A 353 -13.55 11.45 -2.89
CA GLY A 353 -13.44 10.24 -2.07
C GLY A 353 -12.25 10.19 -1.10
N LEU A 354 -11.48 11.27 -0.94
CA LEU A 354 -10.23 11.27 -0.18
C LEU A 354 -10.40 10.87 1.29
N SER A 355 -11.52 11.23 1.93
CA SER A 355 -11.77 10.87 3.33
C SER A 355 -11.94 9.36 3.51
N ALA A 356 -12.64 8.69 2.59
CA ALA A 356 -12.81 7.25 2.60
C ALA A 356 -11.48 6.54 2.30
N VAL A 357 -10.70 7.06 1.34
CA VAL A 357 -9.35 6.55 1.06
C VAL A 357 -8.44 6.66 2.29
N ALA A 358 -8.52 7.75 3.06
CA ALA A 358 -7.75 7.88 4.30
C ALA A 358 -8.13 6.80 5.33
N ILE A 359 -9.41 6.45 5.45
CA ILE A 359 -9.89 5.34 6.29
C ILE A 359 -9.33 4.00 5.77
N SER A 360 -9.34 3.78 4.46
CA SER A 360 -8.78 2.58 3.83
C SER A 360 -7.27 2.43 4.08
N VAL A 361 -6.51 3.53 3.92
CA VAL A 361 -5.07 3.58 4.19
C VAL A 361 -4.77 3.23 5.65
N ALA A 362 -5.49 3.86 6.60
CA ALA A 362 -5.32 3.60 8.02
C ALA A 362 -5.66 2.15 8.40
N SER A 363 -6.72 1.61 7.81
CA SER A 363 -7.16 0.23 8.02
C SER A 363 -6.18 -0.78 7.46
N MET A 364 -5.59 -0.49 6.29
CA MET A 364 -4.56 -1.33 5.69
C MET A 364 -3.26 -1.32 6.49
N ALA A 365 -2.84 -0.15 6.98
CA ALA A 365 -1.69 -0.05 7.88
C ALA A 365 -1.92 -0.82 9.19
N LEU A 366 -3.13 -0.75 9.75
CA LEU A 366 -3.54 -1.53 10.92
C LEU A 366 -3.51 -3.04 10.64
N ALA A 367 -4.01 -3.48 9.48
CA ALA A 367 -4.00 -4.88 9.06
C ALA A 367 -2.56 -5.42 8.98
N ALA A 368 -1.69 -4.73 8.26
CA ALA A 368 -0.28 -5.08 8.08
C ALA A 368 0.51 -5.08 9.41
N TRP A 369 0.19 -4.17 10.33
CA TRP A 369 0.78 -4.20 11.67
C TRP A 369 0.28 -5.39 12.48
N ALA A 370 -1.04 -5.63 12.51
CA ALA A 370 -1.65 -6.66 13.34
C ALA A 370 -1.20 -8.07 12.92
N ILE A 371 -1.22 -8.38 11.61
CA ILE A 371 -0.75 -9.65 11.05
C ILE A 371 0.73 -9.90 11.38
N ALA A 372 1.59 -8.90 11.16
CA ALA A 372 3.02 -9.02 11.44
C ALA A 372 3.27 -9.21 12.94
N SER A 373 2.50 -8.53 13.78
CA SER A 373 2.64 -8.59 15.23
C SER A 373 2.22 -9.94 15.81
N ILE A 374 1.13 -10.56 15.32
CA ILE A 374 0.74 -11.92 15.73
C ILE A 374 1.86 -12.91 15.40
N ILE A 375 2.33 -12.89 14.15
CA ILE A 375 3.36 -13.84 13.69
C ILE A 375 4.67 -13.62 14.46
N GLN A 376 5.07 -12.36 14.68
CA GLN A 376 6.28 -12.04 15.43
C GLN A 376 6.18 -12.48 16.89
N ARG A 377 5.06 -12.25 17.58
CA ARG A 377 4.88 -12.64 19.00
C ARG A 377 4.90 -14.16 19.18
N THR A 378 4.18 -14.88 18.35
CA THR A 378 4.00 -16.33 18.47
C THR A 378 5.18 -17.15 17.93
N THR A 379 5.87 -16.68 16.88
CA THR A 379 6.98 -17.42 16.24
C THR A 379 8.37 -16.84 16.50
N GLY A 380 8.45 -15.60 17.01
CA GLY A 380 9.68 -14.83 17.11
C GLY A 380 10.27 -14.41 15.75
N SER A 381 9.53 -14.56 14.64
CA SER A 381 10.02 -14.31 13.28
C SER A 381 9.60 -12.96 12.74
N ILE A 382 10.55 -12.02 12.67
CA ILE A 382 10.35 -10.75 11.95
C ILE A 382 10.14 -11.02 10.45
N ALA A 383 10.90 -11.95 9.87
CA ALA A 383 10.80 -12.30 8.45
C ALA A 383 9.42 -12.86 8.07
N GLY A 384 8.82 -13.69 8.94
CA GLY A 384 7.47 -14.21 8.71
C GLY A 384 6.40 -13.12 8.77
N GLY A 385 6.50 -12.24 9.77
CA GLY A 385 5.58 -11.09 9.90
C GLY A 385 5.72 -10.09 8.74
N ALA A 386 6.95 -9.77 8.35
CA ALA A 386 7.24 -8.90 7.20
C ALA A 386 6.76 -9.51 5.88
N ALA A 387 6.95 -10.82 5.67
CA ALA A 387 6.43 -11.50 4.50
C ALA A 387 4.90 -11.47 4.44
N ALA A 388 4.22 -11.68 5.57
CA ALA A 388 2.75 -11.61 5.63
C ALA A 388 2.24 -10.22 5.22
N ALA A 389 2.84 -9.17 5.79
CA ALA A 389 2.51 -7.79 5.43
C ALA A 389 2.83 -7.49 3.96
N ALA A 390 3.98 -7.93 3.45
CA ALA A 390 4.37 -7.73 2.06
C ALA A 390 3.42 -8.47 1.08
N LEU A 391 3.07 -9.72 1.36
CA LEU A 391 2.14 -10.50 0.54
C LEU A 391 0.75 -9.86 0.46
N LEU A 392 0.29 -9.24 1.55
CA LEU A 392 -0.96 -8.48 1.57
C LEU A 392 -0.82 -7.17 0.77
N LEU A 393 0.23 -6.39 1.04
CA LEU A 393 0.41 -5.04 0.52
C LEU A 393 0.95 -4.99 -0.92
N LEU A 394 1.44 -6.10 -1.47
CA LEU A 394 1.94 -6.17 -2.84
C LEU A 394 0.98 -6.90 -3.77
N ASN A 395 -0.17 -7.35 -3.27
CA ASN A 395 -1.22 -7.87 -4.13
C ASN A 395 -1.90 -6.71 -4.89
N PRO A 396 -2.03 -6.78 -6.23
CA PRO A 396 -2.55 -5.66 -7.02
C PRO A 396 -4.00 -5.30 -6.70
N ASP A 397 -4.87 -6.28 -6.49
CA ASP A 397 -6.29 -6.05 -6.21
C ASP A 397 -6.48 -5.43 -4.82
N VAL A 398 -5.72 -5.88 -3.83
CA VAL A 398 -5.69 -5.29 -2.48
C VAL A 398 -5.14 -3.86 -2.50
N LEU A 399 -4.05 -3.62 -3.25
CA LEU A 399 -3.47 -2.29 -3.42
C LEU A 399 -4.41 -1.32 -4.14
N TYR A 400 -5.17 -1.82 -5.10
CA TYR A 400 -6.20 -1.03 -5.75
C TYR A 400 -7.33 -0.71 -4.78
N LEU A 401 -7.91 -1.71 -4.11
CA LEU A 401 -9.04 -1.52 -3.21
C LEU A 401 -8.73 -0.56 -2.05
N GLN A 402 -7.52 -0.62 -1.47
CA GLN A 402 -7.14 0.35 -0.42
C GLN A 402 -7.09 1.80 -0.94
N SER A 403 -6.92 1.98 -2.24
CA SER A 403 -6.88 3.28 -2.91
C SER A 403 -8.27 3.80 -3.34
N THR A 404 -9.33 3.15 -2.87
CA THR A 404 -10.72 3.46 -3.21
C THR A 404 -11.59 3.56 -1.94
N PRO A 405 -12.75 4.24 -1.99
CA PRO A 405 -13.79 4.24 -0.94
C PRO A 405 -14.47 2.88 -0.64
N MET A 406 -13.76 1.78 -0.85
CA MET A 406 -14.25 0.42 -0.66
C MET A 406 -14.07 -0.05 0.79
N THR A 407 -14.80 -1.09 1.19
CA THR A 407 -14.93 -1.48 2.61
C THR A 407 -14.05 -2.68 3.00
N GLU A 408 -13.46 -3.38 2.03
CA GLU A 408 -12.53 -4.49 2.22
C GLU A 408 -11.30 -4.08 3.07
N PRO A 409 -10.66 -2.91 2.87
CA PRO A 409 -9.55 -2.47 3.72
C PRO A 409 -9.93 -2.35 5.19
N LEU A 410 -11.13 -1.82 5.48
CA LEU A 410 -11.65 -1.71 6.85
C LEU A 410 -11.93 -3.09 7.46
N LEU A 411 -12.49 -4.02 6.68
CA LEU A 411 -12.64 -5.42 7.10
C LEU A 411 -11.29 -6.03 7.47
N PHE A 412 -10.24 -5.83 6.65
CA PHE A 412 -8.91 -6.35 6.97
C PHE A 412 -8.41 -5.74 8.27
N GLY A 413 -8.37 -4.40 8.38
CA GLY A 413 -7.88 -3.73 9.58
C GLY A 413 -8.56 -4.21 10.86
N THR A 414 -9.89 -4.30 10.86
CA THR A 414 -10.68 -4.70 12.02
C THR A 414 -10.58 -6.20 12.33
N THR A 415 -10.63 -7.09 11.33
CA THR A 415 -10.50 -8.55 11.57
C THR A 415 -9.10 -8.96 12.01
N PHE A 416 -8.04 -8.42 11.38
CA PHE A 416 -6.67 -8.67 11.84
C PHE A 416 -6.45 -8.13 13.25
N LEU A 417 -6.97 -6.93 13.57
CA LEU A 417 -6.91 -6.39 14.93
C LEU A 417 -7.67 -7.27 15.93
N ALA A 418 -8.85 -7.79 15.55
CA ALA A 418 -9.63 -8.68 16.40
C ALA A 418 -8.85 -9.97 16.70
N VAL A 419 -8.35 -10.66 15.67
CA VAL A 419 -7.54 -11.87 15.82
C VAL A 419 -6.28 -11.58 16.65
N ALA A 420 -5.61 -10.45 16.43
CA ALA A 420 -4.43 -10.05 17.19
C ALA A 420 -4.73 -9.76 18.66
N SER A 421 -5.88 -9.15 18.94
CA SER A 421 -6.31 -8.82 20.30
C SER A 421 -6.73 -10.08 21.05
N ILE A 422 -7.37 -11.04 20.37
CA ILE A 422 -7.74 -12.34 20.93
C ILE A 422 -6.48 -13.14 21.25
N GLU A 423 -5.52 -13.23 20.31
CA GLU A 423 -4.23 -13.88 20.54
C GLU A 423 -3.53 -13.30 21.77
N ARG A 424 -3.41 -11.97 21.85
CA ARG A 424 -2.75 -11.31 22.98
C ARG A 424 -3.48 -11.54 24.30
N TRP A 425 -4.81 -11.51 24.29
CA TRP A 425 -5.62 -11.78 25.47
C TRP A 425 -5.43 -13.22 25.96
N LEU A 426 -5.38 -14.19 25.03
CA LEU A 426 -5.14 -15.60 25.32
C LEU A 426 -3.73 -15.84 25.89
N ASP A 427 -2.73 -15.10 25.40
CA ASP A 427 -1.32 -15.25 25.80
C ASP A 427 -0.97 -14.48 27.09
N THR A 428 -1.76 -13.47 27.46
CA THR A 428 -1.49 -12.65 28.65
C THR A 428 -2.32 -13.09 29.86
N ASN A 429 -3.66 -12.98 29.77
CA ASN A 429 -4.55 -13.33 30.88
C ASN A 429 -6.01 -13.49 30.39
N PRO A 430 -6.44 -14.71 30.02
CA PRO A 430 -7.81 -14.96 29.58
C PRO A 430 -8.86 -14.82 30.70
N ARG A 431 -8.44 -14.77 31.97
CA ARG A 431 -9.35 -14.48 33.10
C ARG A 431 -9.64 -12.98 33.22
N ALA A 432 -8.81 -12.12 32.65
CA ALA A 432 -9.02 -10.68 32.62
C ALA A 432 -10.17 -10.28 31.67
N SER A 433 -10.47 -8.97 31.67
CA SER A 433 -11.53 -8.40 30.85
C SER A 433 -11.32 -8.67 29.35
N ALA A 434 -12.39 -9.15 28.69
CA ALA A 434 -12.43 -9.36 27.24
C ALA A 434 -12.78 -8.08 26.44
N ARG A 435 -12.74 -6.89 27.06
CA ARG A 435 -13.16 -5.62 26.43
C ARG A 435 -12.41 -5.29 25.15
N ALA A 436 -11.07 -5.35 25.17
CA ALA A 436 -10.27 -4.98 24.00
C ALA A 436 -10.53 -5.91 22.78
N PRO A 437 -10.44 -7.24 22.90
CA PRO A 437 -10.82 -8.14 21.80
C PRO A 437 -12.32 -8.06 21.46
N GLY A 438 -13.19 -7.78 22.45
CA GLY A 438 -14.63 -7.61 22.23
C GLY A 438 -14.98 -6.40 21.36
N TRP A 439 -14.36 -5.24 21.61
CA TRP A 439 -14.52 -4.05 20.76
C TRP A 439 -13.94 -4.26 19.36
N ALA A 440 -12.81 -4.95 19.25
CA ALA A 440 -12.23 -5.28 17.95
C ALA A 440 -13.13 -6.23 17.14
N LEU A 441 -13.74 -7.24 17.78
CA LEU A 441 -14.75 -8.11 17.16
C LEU A 441 -16.01 -7.34 16.77
N THR A 442 -16.47 -6.42 17.61
CA THR A 442 -17.63 -5.55 17.31
C THR A 442 -17.35 -4.72 16.07
N ALA A 443 -16.19 -4.07 16.00
CA ALA A 443 -15.79 -3.30 14.82
C ALA A 443 -15.68 -4.17 13.56
N ALA A 444 -15.13 -5.39 13.68
CA ALA A 444 -15.09 -6.34 12.57
C ALA A 444 -16.49 -6.71 12.08
N CYS A 445 -17.39 -7.15 12.97
CA CYS A 445 -18.75 -7.54 12.62
C CYS A 445 -19.63 -6.40 12.11
N LEU A 446 -19.30 -5.13 12.42
CA LEU A 446 -19.97 -3.94 11.86
C LEU A 446 -19.31 -3.41 10.57
N SER A 447 -18.19 -4.00 10.12
CA SER A 447 -17.50 -3.58 8.90
C SER A 447 -18.08 -4.23 7.64
N ARG A 448 -18.11 -5.58 7.60
CA ARG A 448 -18.62 -6.38 6.48
C ARG A 448 -19.07 -7.78 6.91
N TYR A 449 -19.85 -8.45 6.06
CA TYR A 449 -20.47 -9.76 6.35
C TYR A 449 -19.45 -10.91 6.48
N GLU A 450 -18.28 -10.81 5.84
CA GLU A 450 -17.21 -11.81 5.94
C GLU A 450 -16.59 -11.88 7.35
N ALA A 451 -16.76 -10.83 8.17
CA ALA A 451 -16.26 -10.83 9.54
C ALA A 451 -17.00 -11.78 10.47
N TRP A 452 -18.27 -12.10 10.19
CA TRP A 452 -19.08 -13.00 11.02
C TRP A 452 -18.52 -14.43 11.07
N PRO A 453 -18.25 -15.12 9.94
CA PRO A 453 -17.63 -16.44 9.98
C PRO A 453 -16.20 -16.38 10.54
N ILE A 454 -15.44 -15.30 10.30
CA ILE A 454 -14.12 -15.10 10.94
C ILE A 454 -14.25 -15.04 12.46
N ALA A 455 -15.21 -14.28 13.00
CA ALA A 455 -15.44 -14.15 14.43
C ALA A 455 -15.81 -15.49 15.06
N ILE A 456 -16.71 -16.25 14.43
CA ILE A 456 -17.11 -17.59 14.88
C ILE A 456 -15.89 -18.53 14.92
N ALA A 457 -15.09 -18.55 13.85
CA ALA A 457 -13.89 -19.36 13.78
C ALA A 457 -12.84 -18.94 14.81
N ALA A 458 -12.65 -17.64 15.04
CA ALA A 458 -11.71 -17.12 16.04
C ALA A 458 -12.13 -17.49 17.48
N LEU A 459 -13.43 -17.46 17.79
CA LEU A 459 -13.96 -17.90 19.09
C LEU A 459 -13.78 -19.42 19.29
N ALA A 460 -14.08 -20.22 18.27
CA ALA A 460 -13.92 -21.68 18.31
C ALA A 460 -12.44 -22.09 18.46
N LEU A 461 -11.54 -21.45 17.70
CA LEU A 461 -10.11 -21.68 17.80
C LEU A 461 -9.54 -21.16 19.14
N GLY A 462 -10.05 -20.04 19.66
CA GLY A 462 -9.72 -19.54 20.99
C GLY A 462 -10.09 -20.54 22.09
N PHE A 463 -11.27 -21.15 22.00
CA PHE A 463 -11.69 -22.24 22.88
C PHE A 463 -10.74 -23.44 22.79
N ALA A 464 -10.39 -23.87 21.58
CA ALA A 464 -9.43 -24.96 21.36
C ALA A 464 -8.04 -24.64 21.94
N VAL A 465 -7.58 -23.38 21.84
CA VAL A 465 -6.32 -22.91 22.44
C VAL A 465 -6.34 -23.03 23.98
N LEU A 466 -7.44 -22.67 24.63
CA LEU A 466 -7.57 -22.79 26.09
C LEU A 466 -7.56 -24.26 26.54
N LEU A 467 -8.30 -25.12 25.85
CA LEU A 467 -8.24 -26.57 26.11
C LEU A 467 -6.83 -27.13 25.93
N ARG A 468 -6.13 -26.71 24.86
CA ARG A 468 -4.75 -27.11 24.59
C ARG A 468 -3.78 -26.71 25.70
N ARG A 469 -4.09 -25.62 26.42
CA ARG A 469 -3.36 -25.09 27.57
C ARG A 469 -3.86 -25.63 28.91
N ASN A 470 -4.56 -26.76 28.90
CA ASN A 470 -5.05 -27.49 30.07
C ASN A 470 -6.08 -26.73 30.94
N TRP A 471 -6.82 -25.78 30.35
CA TRP A 471 -7.99 -25.23 31.02
C TRP A 471 -9.12 -26.26 31.01
N SER A 472 -9.94 -26.28 32.07
CA SER A 472 -11.16 -27.08 32.05
C SER A 472 -12.13 -26.55 31.00
N ALA A 473 -12.96 -27.43 30.44
CA ALA A 473 -13.95 -27.04 29.43
C ALA A 473 -14.90 -25.94 29.95
N GLY A 474 -15.28 -25.98 31.23
CA GLY A 474 -16.10 -24.94 31.86
C GLY A 474 -15.41 -23.58 31.96
N GLU A 475 -14.14 -23.54 32.37
CA GLU A 475 -13.38 -22.27 32.41
C GLU A 475 -13.16 -21.70 31.01
N ALA A 476 -12.84 -22.55 30.04
CA ALA A 476 -12.67 -22.16 28.65
C ALA A 476 -13.98 -21.61 28.06
N ALA A 477 -15.10 -22.30 28.28
CA ALA A 477 -16.42 -21.86 27.84
C ALA A 477 -16.82 -20.55 28.51
N GLY A 478 -16.55 -20.38 29.81
CA GLY A 478 -16.83 -19.12 30.51
C GLY A 478 -16.01 -17.95 29.97
N ALA A 479 -14.73 -18.16 29.66
CA ALA A 479 -13.87 -17.13 29.09
C ALA A 479 -14.31 -16.74 27.67
N ILE A 480 -14.54 -17.72 26.80
CA ILE A 480 -14.98 -17.50 25.42
C ILE A 480 -16.40 -16.95 25.38
N GLY A 481 -17.29 -17.37 26.28
CA GLY A 481 -18.66 -16.84 26.39
C GLY A 481 -18.69 -15.34 26.69
N ARG A 482 -17.82 -14.85 27.61
CA ARG A 482 -17.67 -13.41 27.86
C ARG A 482 -17.20 -12.63 26.63
N LEU A 483 -16.35 -13.23 25.80
CA LEU A 483 -15.90 -12.62 24.55
C LEU A 483 -16.99 -12.69 23.47
N ALA A 484 -17.70 -13.82 23.36
CA ALA A 484 -18.76 -14.08 22.39
C ALA A 484 -20.00 -13.19 22.60
N ALA A 485 -20.22 -12.70 23.82
CA ALA A 485 -21.28 -11.72 24.11
C ALA A 485 -21.17 -10.46 23.24
N TRP A 486 -19.96 -10.02 22.86
CA TRP A 486 -19.75 -8.82 22.06
C TRP A 486 -20.29 -8.93 20.62
N PRO A 487 -19.84 -9.90 19.79
CA PRO A 487 -20.42 -10.10 18.47
C PRO A 487 -21.90 -10.52 18.53
N ALA A 488 -22.35 -11.22 19.58
CA ALA A 488 -23.77 -11.57 19.75
C ALA A 488 -24.65 -10.33 19.98
N LEU A 489 -24.25 -9.42 20.87
CA LEU A 489 -24.93 -8.15 21.09
C LEU A 489 -24.89 -7.27 19.84
N THR A 490 -23.78 -7.30 19.11
CA THR A 490 -23.63 -6.62 17.82
C THR A 490 -24.64 -7.15 16.80
N ALA A 491 -24.83 -8.47 16.72
CA ALA A 491 -25.81 -9.11 15.83
C ALA A 491 -27.23 -8.69 16.18
N ALA A 492 -27.57 -8.76 17.46
CA ALA A 492 -28.87 -8.36 17.97
C ALA A 492 -29.15 -6.88 17.64
N ALA A 493 -28.19 -5.99 17.90
CA ALA A 493 -28.31 -4.57 17.60
C ALA A 493 -28.51 -4.31 16.09
N PHE A 494 -27.76 -5.01 15.23
CA PHE A 494 -27.90 -4.88 13.78
C PHE A 494 -29.26 -5.39 13.25
N VAL A 495 -29.71 -6.55 13.72
CA VAL A 495 -31.00 -7.14 13.34
C VAL A 495 -32.18 -6.28 13.82
N ILE A 496 -32.08 -5.70 15.02
CA ILE A 496 -33.05 -4.72 15.53
C ILE A 496 -33.04 -3.46 14.66
N ASN A 497 -31.85 -2.94 14.32
CA ASN A 497 -31.71 -1.80 13.42
C ASN A 497 -32.35 -2.08 12.05
N SER A 498 -32.16 -3.29 11.51
CA SER A 498 -32.81 -3.71 10.26
C SER A 498 -34.32 -3.64 10.35
N LYS A 499 -34.89 -4.16 11.44
CA LYS A 499 -36.33 -4.14 11.65
C LYS A 499 -36.88 -2.72 11.76
N ILE A 500 -36.16 -1.82 12.40
CA ILE A 500 -36.57 -0.42 12.60
C ILE A 500 -36.46 0.39 11.31
N THR A 501 -35.37 0.22 10.56
CA THR A 501 -35.05 1.09 9.41
C THR A 501 -35.64 0.59 8.10
N VAL A 502 -35.63 -0.72 7.85
CA VAL A 502 -36.08 -1.33 6.59
C VAL A 502 -37.41 -2.07 6.75
N GLY A 503 -37.81 -2.41 7.98
CA GLY A 503 -39.04 -3.15 8.26
C GLY A 503 -38.87 -4.68 8.21
N SER A 504 -37.71 -5.18 7.79
CA SER A 504 -37.34 -6.60 7.75
C SER A 504 -36.26 -6.92 8.78
N TRP A 505 -36.27 -8.14 9.35
CA TRP A 505 -35.26 -8.57 10.32
C TRP A 505 -33.88 -8.77 9.69
N PHE A 506 -33.86 -9.20 8.43
CA PHE A 506 -32.66 -9.36 7.62
C PHE A 506 -33.07 -9.25 6.16
N VAL A 507 -32.26 -8.55 5.36
CA VAL A 507 -32.48 -8.42 3.91
C VAL A 507 -31.66 -9.52 3.22
N ASP A 508 -32.31 -10.58 2.76
CA ASP A 508 -31.66 -11.80 2.25
C ASP A 508 -31.70 -11.98 0.73
N SER A 509 -32.47 -11.16 0.00
CA SER A 509 -32.81 -11.40 -1.40
C SER A 509 -33.17 -10.11 -2.16
N GLY A 510 -33.11 -10.19 -3.51
CA GLY A 510 -33.59 -9.13 -4.42
C GLY A 510 -32.55 -8.39 -5.26
N PHE A 511 -31.26 -8.74 -5.17
CA PHE A 511 -30.15 -8.01 -5.83
C PHE A 511 -29.44 -8.78 -6.96
N PHE A 512 -29.95 -9.93 -7.39
CA PHE A 512 -29.36 -10.64 -8.52
C PHE A 512 -30.35 -11.62 -9.14
N VAL A 513 -30.11 -11.96 -10.40
CA VAL A 513 -30.80 -13.06 -11.11
C VAL A 513 -29.96 -14.33 -10.90
N PRO A 514 -30.52 -15.42 -10.31
CA PRO A 514 -29.77 -16.66 -10.11
C PRO A 514 -29.47 -17.35 -11.44
N ASP A 515 -28.25 -17.20 -11.94
CA ASP A 515 -27.80 -17.77 -13.22
C ASP A 515 -26.42 -18.47 -13.13
N ASN A 516 -25.80 -18.47 -11.94
CA ASN A 516 -24.49 -19.09 -11.76
C ASN A 516 -24.58 -20.63 -11.90
N PRO A 517 -23.71 -21.25 -12.73
CA PRO A 517 -23.61 -22.72 -12.85
C PRO A 517 -23.40 -23.49 -11.54
N ALA A 518 -22.95 -22.84 -10.47
CA ALA A 518 -22.77 -23.44 -9.14
C ALA A 518 -24.07 -23.52 -8.30
N LEU A 519 -25.21 -23.06 -8.82
CA LEU A 519 -26.50 -23.10 -8.14
C LEU A 519 -26.84 -24.53 -7.68
N GLY A 520 -26.96 -24.73 -6.37
CA GLY A 520 -27.24 -26.03 -5.76
C GLY A 520 -26.07 -27.02 -5.77
N HIS A 521 -24.89 -26.64 -6.28
CA HIS A 521 -23.72 -27.51 -6.44
C HIS A 521 -22.55 -27.08 -5.53
N PRO A 522 -22.40 -27.65 -4.33
CA PRO A 522 -21.47 -27.15 -3.31
C PRO A 522 -19.99 -27.29 -3.71
N LEU A 523 -19.63 -28.33 -4.45
CA LEU A 523 -18.27 -28.52 -4.96
C LEU A 523 -17.93 -27.56 -6.10
N ALA A 524 -18.90 -27.22 -6.95
CA ALA A 524 -18.72 -26.21 -7.99
C ALA A 524 -18.54 -24.81 -7.37
N ALA A 525 -19.32 -24.48 -6.34
CA ALA A 525 -19.14 -23.24 -5.58
C ALA A 525 -17.74 -23.18 -4.93
N TRP A 526 -17.26 -24.27 -4.34
CA TRP A 526 -15.89 -24.35 -3.81
C TRP A 526 -14.83 -24.15 -4.89
N HIS A 527 -15.00 -24.77 -6.05
CA HIS A 527 -14.10 -24.58 -7.19
C HIS A 527 -14.05 -23.12 -7.65
N GLN A 528 -15.19 -22.43 -7.70
CA GLN A 528 -15.24 -21.00 -8.04
C GLN A 528 -14.52 -20.11 -7.01
N VAL A 529 -14.65 -20.40 -5.71
CA VAL A 529 -13.89 -19.69 -4.66
C VAL A 529 -12.39 -19.92 -4.82
N TRP A 530 -11.98 -21.16 -5.08
CA TRP A 530 -10.58 -21.51 -5.30
C TRP A 530 -10.01 -20.84 -6.56
N ASP A 531 -10.73 -20.91 -7.67
CA ASP A 531 -10.38 -20.24 -8.93
C ASP A 531 -10.29 -18.73 -8.76
N GLY A 532 -11.20 -18.14 -7.97
CA GLY A 532 -11.16 -16.73 -7.60
C GLY A 532 -9.86 -16.37 -6.89
N LEU A 533 -9.50 -17.11 -5.84
CA LEU A 533 -8.25 -16.91 -5.12
C LEU A 533 -7.01 -17.09 -6.02
N VAL A 534 -7.00 -18.08 -6.91
CA VAL A 534 -5.91 -18.29 -7.87
C VAL A 534 -5.80 -17.14 -8.86
N ARG A 535 -6.91 -16.61 -9.37
CA ARG A 535 -6.91 -15.45 -10.28
C ARG A 535 -6.41 -14.18 -9.61
N LEU A 536 -6.67 -14.00 -8.32
CA LEU A 536 -6.25 -12.83 -7.54
C LEU A 536 -4.78 -12.91 -7.11
N THR A 537 -4.19 -14.10 -6.95
CA THR A 537 -2.88 -14.27 -6.30
C THR A 537 -1.84 -15.02 -7.13
N GLY A 538 -2.24 -15.60 -8.25
CA GLY A 538 -1.47 -16.63 -8.94
C GLY A 538 -1.65 -18.01 -8.31
N THR A 539 -0.99 -19.00 -8.90
CA THR A 539 -1.13 -20.40 -8.47
C THR A 539 -0.31 -20.74 -7.23
N ALA A 540 0.81 -20.06 -6.97
CA ALA A 540 1.74 -20.46 -5.93
C ALA A 540 1.26 -20.12 -4.52
N LEU A 541 0.73 -18.90 -4.30
CA LEU A 541 0.35 -18.44 -2.98
C LEU A 541 -0.76 -19.30 -2.32
N PRO A 542 -1.82 -19.74 -3.01
CA PRO A 542 -2.85 -20.60 -2.43
C PRO A 542 -2.29 -21.94 -1.94
N TRP A 543 -1.41 -22.58 -2.73
CA TRP A 543 -0.77 -23.84 -2.34
C TRP A 543 0.23 -23.66 -1.19
N ILE A 544 0.99 -22.56 -1.18
CA ILE A 544 1.89 -22.21 -0.06
C ILE A 544 1.07 -21.98 1.22
N ALA A 545 -0.04 -21.27 1.13
CA ALA A 545 -0.95 -21.04 2.25
C ALA A 545 -1.54 -22.36 2.77
N LEU A 546 -1.96 -23.28 1.88
CA LEU A 546 -2.47 -24.59 2.29
C LEU A 546 -1.39 -25.41 3.02
N ALA A 547 -0.17 -25.48 2.48
CA ALA A 547 0.94 -26.16 3.13
C ALA A 547 1.28 -25.52 4.50
N ALA A 548 1.29 -24.20 4.57
CA ALA A 548 1.51 -23.47 5.81
C ALA A 548 0.38 -23.68 6.83
N ALA A 549 -0.88 -23.79 6.40
CA ALA A 549 -2.00 -24.12 7.27
C ALA A 549 -1.81 -25.47 7.96
N ILE A 550 -1.39 -26.49 7.21
CA ILE A 550 -1.06 -27.82 7.75
C ILE A 550 0.05 -27.71 8.80
N VAL A 551 1.11 -26.95 8.52
CA VAL A 551 2.22 -26.73 9.47
C VAL A 551 1.75 -25.99 10.74
N VAL A 552 0.83 -25.02 10.61
CA VAL A 552 0.22 -24.32 11.75
C VAL A 552 -0.61 -25.29 12.61
N VAL A 553 -1.43 -26.16 12.00
CA VAL A 553 -2.22 -27.19 12.71
C VAL A 553 -1.30 -28.19 13.42
N VAL A 554 -0.26 -28.67 12.76
CA VAL A 554 0.75 -29.57 13.37
C VAL A 554 1.45 -28.87 14.54
N THR A 555 1.75 -27.58 14.42
CA THR A 555 2.37 -26.79 15.49
C THR A 555 1.42 -26.62 16.67
N PHE A 556 0.13 -26.36 16.43
CA PHE A 556 -0.90 -26.33 17.47
C PHE A 556 -0.97 -27.67 18.24
N ALA A 557 -0.94 -28.79 17.50
CA ALA A 557 -0.92 -30.12 18.11
C ALA A 557 0.35 -30.38 18.93
N ARG A 558 1.51 -29.88 18.50
CA ARG A 558 2.82 -30.19 19.13
C ARG A 558 3.29 -29.20 20.20
N SER A 559 2.90 -27.92 20.14
CA SER A 559 3.44 -26.85 21.00
C SER A 559 2.32 -26.09 21.70
N ARG A 560 2.35 -26.11 23.05
CA ARG A 560 1.43 -25.31 23.88
C ARG A 560 1.75 -23.82 23.84
N ASP A 561 3.04 -23.47 23.79
CA ASP A 561 3.49 -22.08 23.82
C ASP A 561 3.09 -21.32 22.55
N ARG A 562 3.07 -22.03 21.41
CA ARG A 562 2.71 -21.46 20.10
C ARG A 562 1.28 -21.77 19.67
N SER A 563 0.44 -22.31 20.56
CA SER A 563 -0.90 -22.75 20.20
C SER A 563 -1.79 -21.61 19.68
N SER A 564 -1.60 -20.39 20.16
CA SER A 564 -2.34 -19.20 19.73
C SER A 564 -2.16 -18.83 18.25
N LEU A 565 -1.08 -19.31 17.60
CA LEU A 565 -0.86 -19.08 16.16
C LEU A 565 -1.98 -19.68 15.28
N VAL A 566 -2.68 -20.70 15.77
CA VAL A 566 -3.81 -21.33 15.04
C VAL A 566 -4.91 -20.32 14.71
N LEU A 567 -5.04 -19.24 15.47
CA LEU A 567 -6.03 -18.18 15.24
C LEU A 567 -5.89 -17.51 13.88
N VAL A 568 -4.71 -17.54 13.25
CA VAL A 568 -4.52 -17.04 11.88
C VAL A 568 -5.40 -17.79 10.89
N LEU A 569 -5.72 -19.07 11.15
CA LEU A 569 -6.64 -19.86 10.32
C LEU A 569 -8.09 -19.38 10.38
N ALA A 570 -8.48 -18.63 11.42
CA ALA A 570 -9.83 -18.05 11.51
C ALA A 570 -10.14 -17.12 10.32
N LEU A 571 -9.11 -16.46 9.77
CA LEU A 571 -9.26 -15.55 8.64
C LEU A 571 -9.76 -16.28 7.38
N ALA A 572 -9.42 -17.56 7.20
CA ALA A 572 -9.89 -18.35 6.06
C ALA A 572 -11.40 -18.61 6.09
N ALA A 573 -12.06 -18.42 7.24
CA ALA A 573 -13.51 -18.56 7.34
C ALA A 573 -14.28 -17.51 6.51
N CYS A 574 -13.64 -16.43 6.04
CA CYS A 574 -14.27 -15.52 5.08
C CYS A 574 -14.74 -16.22 3.79
N ALA A 575 -14.15 -17.37 3.41
CA ALA A 575 -14.59 -18.18 2.27
C ALA A 575 -16.06 -18.64 2.36
N ALA A 576 -16.62 -18.71 3.57
CA ALA A 576 -18.00 -19.18 3.77
C ALA A 576 -19.02 -18.30 3.04
N LEU A 577 -18.76 -16.99 2.94
CA LEU A 577 -19.69 -16.06 2.30
C LEU A 577 -19.71 -16.18 0.76
N PRO A 578 -18.59 -16.06 0.01
CA PRO A 578 -18.60 -16.29 -1.44
C PRO A 578 -19.04 -17.70 -1.79
N TRP A 579 -18.64 -18.71 -1.01
CA TRP A 579 -19.11 -20.08 -1.22
C TRP A 579 -20.64 -20.19 -1.13
N ALA A 580 -21.25 -19.61 -0.09
CA ALA A 580 -22.70 -19.62 0.08
C ALA A 580 -23.42 -18.79 -1.01
N ALA A 581 -22.81 -17.68 -1.46
CA ALA A 581 -23.35 -16.85 -2.53
C ALA A 581 -23.38 -17.63 -3.86
N TYR A 582 -22.27 -18.24 -4.26
CA TYR A 582 -22.17 -19.02 -5.49
C TYR A 582 -23.07 -20.26 -5.45
N TYR A 583 -23.16 -20.94 -4.31
CA TYR A 583 -24.08 -22.05 -4.09
C TYR A 583 -25.56 -21.64 -4.26
N ARG A 584 -25.91 -20.39 -3.92
CA ARG A 584 -27.26 -19.82 -4.10
C ARG A 584 -27.49 -19.21 -5.49
N GLY A 585 -26.56 -19.37 -6.42
CA GLY A 585 -26.70 -18.88 -7.79
C GLY A 585 -26.22 -17.45 -8.02
N HIS A 586 -25.54 -16.82 -7.07
CA HIS A 586 -25.03 -15.45 -7.24
C HIS A 586 -23.95 -15.40 -8.33
N PRO A 587 -23.96 -14.42 -9.25
CA PRO A 587 -22.91 -14.25 -10.25
C PRO A 587 -21.51 -14.21 -9.63
N VAL A 588 -20.52 -14.79 -10.32
CA VAL A 588 -19.12 -14.79 -9.87
C VAL A 588 -18.59 -13.35 -9.89
N ARG A 589 -18.24 -12.84 -8.70
CA ARG A 589 -17.59 -11.54 -8.52
C ARG A 589 -16.27 -11.78 -7.80
N LEU A 590 -15.15 -11.61 -8.51
CA LEU A 590 -13.82 -11.91 -7.97
C LEU A 590 -13.50 -11.08 -6.73
N ARG A 591 -14.10 -9.89 -6.61
CA ARG A 591 -14.02 -9.07 -5.40
C ARG A 591 -14.43 -9.83 -4.12
N TYR A 592 -15.41 -10.74 -4.19
CA TYR A 592 -15.86 -11.50 -3.02
C TYR A 592 -14.78 -12.45 -2.47
N ASP A 593 -13.82 -12.82 -3.29
CA ASP A 593 -12.72 -13.72 -2.91
C ASP A 593 -11.48 -12.96 -2.40
N VAL A 594 -11.44 -11.63 -2.49
CA VAL A 594 -10.30 -10.80 -2.03
C VAL A 594 -9.97 -10.99 -0.54
N PRO A 595 -10.94 -11.14 0.39
CA PRO A 595 -10.61 -11.44 1.79
C PRO A 595 -9.78 -12.71 1.97
N LEU A 596 -9.88 -13.70 1.06
CA LEU A 596 -9.06 -14.90 1.09
C LEU A 596 -7.60 -14.63 0.72
N VAL A 597 -7.32 -13.59 -0.08
CA VAL A 597 -5.94 -13.14 -0.34
C VAL A 597 -5.27 -12.75 0.97
N ALA A 598 -5.98 -11.97 1.80
CA ALA A 598 -5.48 -11.54 3.09
C ALA A 598 -5.28 -12.72 4.06
N ALA A 599 -6.20 -13.68 4.08
CA ALA A 599 -6.05 -14.92 4.83
C ALA A 599 -4.83 -15.73 4.35
N ALA A 600 -4.66 -15.91 3.04
CA ALA A 600 -3.54 -16.64 2.45
C ALA A 600 -2.19 -15.99 2.78
N ALA A 601 -2.09 -14.65 2.72
CA ALA A 601 -0.90 -13.90 3.12
C ALA A 601 -0.53 -14.15 4.59
N ALA A 602 -1.53 -14.15 5.48
CA ALA A 602 -1.34 -14.40 6.91
C ALA A 602 -0.84 -15.82 7.20
N ILE A 603 -1.48 -16.79 6.57
CA ILE A 603 -1.16 -18.21 6.75
C ILE A 603 0.23 -18.51 6.16
N ALA A 604 0.55 -18.02 4.96
CA ALA A 604 1.88 -18.17 4.36
C ALA A 604 2.98 -17.55 5.23
N GLY A 605 2.76 -16.33 5.75
CA GLY A 605 3.67 -15.66 6.66
C GLY A 605 3.87 -16.41 7.98
N ALA A 606 2.80 -17.00 8.54
CA ALA A 606 2.87 -17.88 9.70
C ALA A 606 3.74 -19.12 9.42
N GLY A 607 3.56 -19.76 8.26
CA GLY A 607 4.39 -20.87 7.81
C GLY A 607 5.87 -20.51 7.72
N ILE A 608 6.20 -19.37 7.10
CA ILE A 608 7.58 -18.84 7.06
C ILE A 608 8.11 -18.60 8.48
N GLY A 609 7.27 -18.08 9.38
CA GLY A 609 7.62 -17.87 10.78
C GLY A 609 8.00 -19.15 11.52
N LEU A 610 7.40 -20.28 11.15
CA LEU A 610 7.65 -21.59 11.74
C LEU A 610 8.87 -22.32 11.15
N LEU A 611 9.40 -21.88 10.01
CA LEU A 611 10.62 -22.47 9.44
C LEU A 611 11.84 -22.35 10.38
N PRO A 612 12.86 -23.21 10.21
CA PRO A 612 14.15 -23.04 10.89
C PRO A 612 14.74 -21.65 10.66
N ARG A 613 15.33 -21.03 11.70
CA ARG A 613 15.85 -19.64 11.65
C ARG A 613 16.73 -19.34 10.44
N ARG A 614 17.54 -20.31 10.00
CA ARG A 614 18.45 -20.18 8.86
C ARG A 614 17.73 -20.04 7.51
N LEU A 615 16.52 -20.60 7.38
CA LEU A 615 15.75 -20.60 6.12
C LEU A 615 14.83 -19.39 6.00
N ARG A 616 14.42 -18.78 7.13
CA ARG A 616 13.46 -17.67 7.15
C ARG A 616 13.88 -16.49 6.27
N GLY A 617 15.17 -16.14 6.30
CA GLY A 617 15.73 -15.00 5.55
C GLY A 617 15.74 -15.20 4.04
N ALA A 618 15.76 -16.45 3.57
CA ALA A 618 15.68 -16.77 2.13
C ALA A 618 14.24 -17.08 1.68
N ALA A 619 13.47 -17.80 2.51
CA ALA A 619 12.09 -18.16 2.20
C ALA A 619 11.17 -16.94 2.11
N ALA A 620 11.31 -15.96 3.01
CA ALA A 620 10.52 -14.74 2.99
C ALA A 620 10.61 -13.97 1.66
N PRO A 621 11.80 -13.53 1.21
CA PRO A 621 11.92 -12.81 -0.07
C PRO A 621 11.58 -13.69 -1.26
N LEU A 622 11.85 -15.00 -1.23
CA LEU A 622 11.51 -15.92 -2.32
C LEU A 622 9.99 -16.03 -2.53
N VAL A 623 9.23 -16.23 -1.46
CA VAL A 623 7.76 -16.34 -1.54
C VAL A 623 7.14 -15.01 -1.97
N VAL A 624 7.65 -13.89 -1.44
CA VAL A 624 7.19 -12.55 -1.85
C VAL A 624 7.51 -12.29 -3.33
N ALA A 625 8.73 -12.60 -3.78
CA ALA A 625 9.12 -12.42 -5.18
C ALA A 625 8.28 -13.30 -6.12
N LEU A 626 7.98 -14.54 -5.72
CA LEU A 626 7.13 -15.43 -6.49
C LEU A 626 5.68 -14.91 -6.59
N ALA A 627 5.13 -14.41 -5.49
CA ALA A 627 3.80 -13.80 -5.48
C ALA A 627 3.73 -12.55 -6.37
N VAL A 628 4.73 -11.66 -6.26
CA VAL A 628 4.85 -10.45 -7.10
C VAL A 628 5.02 -10.79 -8.58
N TRP A 629 5.74 -11.89 -8.89
CA TRP A 629 5.92 -12.34 -10.26
C TRP A 629 4.62 -12.87 -10.88
N GLN A 630 3.79 -13.58 -10.11
CA GLN A 630 2.51 -14.11 -10.61
C GLN A 630 1.37 -13.09 -10.57
N ALA A 631 1.41 -12.14 -9.63
CA ALA A 631 0.43 -11.07 -9.47
C ALA A 631 1.18 -9.74 -9.27
N ASN A 632 1.45 -9.05 -10.38
CA ASN A 632 2.24 -7.81 -10.37
C ASN A 632 1.47 -6.69 -9.62
N PRO A 633 2.06 -6.07 -8.57
CA PRO A 633 1.39 -5.09 -7.71
C PRO A 633 0.70 -3.91 -8.40
N LEU A 634 1.17 -3.51 -9.58
CA LEU A 634 0.63 -2.38 -10.34
C LEU A 634 0.07 -2.80 -11.70
N ASP A 635 -0.38 -4.05 -11.83
CA ASP A 635 -1.02 -4.56 -13.04
C ASP A 635 -2.30 -3.75 -13.37
N PRO A 636 -2.36 -3.01 -14.49
CA PRO A 636 -3.53 -2.24 -14.87
C PRO A 636 -4.73 -3.10 -15.27
N ASN A 637 -4.53 -4.42 -15.43
CA ASN A 637 -5.54 -5.41 -15.78
C ASN A 637 -5.80 -6.41 -14.64
N ALA A 638 -5.34 -6.12 -13.42
CA ALA A 638 -5.67 -6.93 -12.26
C ALA A 638 -7.20 -7.14 -12.17
N PRO A 639 -7.68 -8.33 -11.78
CA PRO A 639 -9.08 -8.70 -11.96
C PRO A 639 -10.10 -7.71 -11.37
N VAL A 640 -9.83 -7.15 -10.19
CA VAL A 640 -10.69 -6.17 -9.53
C VAL A 640 -10.57 -4.79 -10.18
N VAL A 641 -9.39 -4.42 -10.69
CA VAL A 641 -9.21 -3.18 -11.48
C VAL A 641 -10.03 -3.25 -12.76
N ALA A 642 -9.97 -4.39 -13.47
CA ALA A 642 -10.75 -4.64 -14.67
C ALA A 642 -12.26 -4.66 -14.38
N GLU A 643 -12.68 -5.30 -13.27
CA GLU A 643 -14.07 -5.27 -12.80
C GLU A 643 -14.57 -3.85 -12.55
N SER A 644 -13.73 -3.00 -11.97
CA SER A 644 -14.07 -1.61 -11.62
C SER A 644 -14.25 -0.70 -12.83
N ARG A 645 -13.73 -1.08 -14.00
CA ARG A 645 -13.88 -0.31 -15.24
C ARG A 645 -15.12 -0.70 -16.06
N ARG A 646 -15.86 -1.75 -15.67
CA ARG A 646 -17.02 -2.23 -16.44
C ARG A 646 -18.11 -1.17 -16.61
N ASP A 647 -18.28 -0.29 -15.62
CA ASP A 647 -19.30 0.78 -15.64
C ASP A 647 -18.86 2.05 -16.41
N ALA A 648 -17.62 2.11 -16.91
CA ALA A 648 -17.10 3.30 -17.57
C ALA A 648 -17.92 3.71 -18.81
N LEU A 649 -18.33 2.74 -19.63
CA LEU A 649 -19.16 3.00 -20.81
C LEU A 649 -20.56 3.50 -20.44
N ASN A 650 -21.17 2.92 -19.40
CA ASN A 650 -22.47 3.36 -18.90
C ASN A 650 -22.39 4.79 -18.36
N THR A 651 -21.31 5.14 -17.66
CA THR A 651 -21.07 6.50 -17.18
C THR A 651 -20.98 7.51 -18.32
N ILE A 652 -20.29 7.17 -19.42
CA ILE A 652 -20.25 8.03 -20.62
C ILE A 652 -21.66 8.17 -21.21
N GLY A 653 -22.40 7.06 -21.34
CA GLY A 653 -23.77 7.07 -21.88
C GLY A 653 -24.74 7.90 -21.04
N ARG A 654 -24.62 7.87 -19.70
CA ARG A 654 -25.48 8.63 -18.78
C ARG A 654 -25.31 10.15 -18.90
N ARG A 655 -24.24 10.65 -19.54
CA ARG A 655 -24.07 12.09 -19.81
C ARG A 655 -25.26 12.70 -20.56
N ALA A 656 -25.85 11.99 -21.50
CA ALA A 656 -27.04 12.47 -22.21
C ALA A 656 -28.22 12.74 -21.26
N VAL A 657 -28.37 11.90 -20.22
CA VAL A 657 -29.39 12.10 -19.17
C VAL A 657 -28.99 13.25 -18.24
N THR A 658 -27.71 13.35 -17.89
CA THR A 658 -27.17 14.44 -17.06
C THR A 658 -27.36 15.80 -17.73
N ASP A 659 -26.96 15.94 -18.99
CA ASP A 659 -27.08 17.18 -19.78
C ASP A 659 -28.55 17.62 -19.89
N TYR A 660 -29.48 16.66 -20.02
CA TYR A 660 -30.90 16.96 -20.04
C TYR A 660 -31.40 17.48 -18.68
N LEU A 661 -31.03 16.82 -17.57
CA LEU A 661 -31.37 17.25 -16.22
C LEU A 661 -30.83 18.65 -15.91
N VAL A 662 -29.58 18.93 -16.28
CA VAL A 662 -28.93 20.23 -16.06
C VAL A 662 -29.62 21.33 -16.87
N SER A 663 -29.90 21.07 -18.15
CA SER A 663 -30.55 22.06 -19.03
C SER A 663 -32.01 22.36 -18.69
N HIS A 664 -32.70 21.45 -17.99
CA HIS A 664 -34.11 21.59 -17.62
C HIS A 664 -34.34 21.65 -16.11
N ARG A 665 -33.31 22.03 -15.34
CA ARG A 665 -33.36 22.07 -13.88
C ARG A 665 -34.48 23.00 -13.39
N ASP A 666 -35.45 22.44 -12.68
CA ASP A 666 -36.62 23.14 -12.14
C ASP A 666 -36.75 23.04 -10.62
N GLY A 667 -35.79 22.38 -9.95
CA GLY A 667 -35.76 22.21 -8.50
C GLY A 667 -36.74 21.17 -7.96
N GLU A 668 -37.44 20.45 -8.85
CA GLU A 668 -38.33 19.35 -8.45
C GLU A 668 -37.54 18.09 -8.09
N LEU A 669 -38.12 17.26 -7.21
CA LEU A 669 -37.47 16.03 -6.77
C LEU A 669 -37.32 15.02 -7.90
N ILE A 670 -36.19 14.30 -7.87
CA ILE A 670 -35.87 13.22 -8.79
C ILE A 670 -36.07 11.88 -8.08
N MET A 671 -37.12 11.15 -8.45
CA MET A 671 -37.34 9.80 -7.96
C MET A 671 -36.35 8.84 -8.62
N MET A 672 -35.53 8.17 -7.81
CA MET A 672 -34.44 7.32 -8.29
C MET A 672 -34.15 6.20 -7.30
N SER A 673 -34.04 4.96 -7.78
CA SER A 673 -33.69 3.81 -6.93
C SER A 673 -32.22 3.90 -6.53
N MET A 674 -31.94 4.21 -5.25
CA MET A 674 -30.58 4.29 -4.75
C MET A 674 -29.90 2.91 -4.76
N GLY A 675 -30.67 1.83 -4.63
CA GLY A 675 -30.14 0.46 -4.74
C GLY A 675 -29.41 0.19 -6.06
N SER A 676 -29.84 0.82 -7.15
CA SER A 676 -29.25 0.64 -8.49
C SER A 676 -28.50 1.86 -9.01
N LEU A 677 -28.81 3.07 -8.52
CA LEU A 677 -28.31 4.34 -9.07
C LEU A 677 -27.62 5.25 -8.04
N ALA A 678 -27.25 4.73 -6.85
CA ALA A 678 -26.46 5.51 -5.89
C ALA A 678 -25.18 6.10 -6.51
N HIS A 679 -24.46 5.33 -7.33
CA HIS A 679 -23.26 5.85 -8.02
C HIS A 679 -23.60 6.99 -8.99
N TYR A 680 -24.78 6.99 -9.60
CA TYR A 680 -25.21 8.07 -10.49
C TYR A 680 -25.65 9.31 -9.70
N MET A 681 -26.24 9.15 -8.51
CA MET A 681 -26.46 10.28 -7.59
C MET A 681 -25.14 10.95 -7.19
N HIS A 682 -24.07 10.17 -7.00
CA HIS A 682 -22.72 10.71 -6.78
C HIS A 682 -22.22 11.49 -8.01
N ASP A 683 -22.37 10.93 -9.21
CA ASP A 683 -21.96 11.60 -10.45
C ASP A 683 -22.70 12.94 -10.64
N LEU A 684 -24.00 12.99 -10.37
CA LEU A 684 -24.80 14.22 -10.44
C LEU A 684 -24.36 15.28 -9.43
N SER A 685 -23.63 14.91 -8.37
CA SER A 685 -23.09 15.89 -7.44
C SER A 685 -22.04 16.81 -8.05
N PHE A 686 -21.41 16.43 -9.16
CA PHE A 686 -20.52 17.33 -9.91
C PHE A 686 -21.28 18.45 -10.63
N GLU A 687 -22.59 18.28 -10.84
CA GLU A 687 -23.52 19.26 -11.42
C GLU A 687 -24.40 19.94 -10.34
N ASP A 688 -23.90 19.95 -9.10
CA ASP A 688 -24.52 20.56 -7.92
C ASP A 688 -25.90 19.98 -7.54
N PHE A 689 -26.19 18.72 -7.89
CA PHE A 689 -27.28 17.99 -7.26
C PHE A 689 -26.84 17.44 -5.90
N ASN A 690 -27.65 17.69 -4.87
CA ASN A 690 -27.44 17.19 -3.53
C ASN A 690 -28.22 15.89 -3.31
N VAL A 691 -27.85 15.11 -2.31
CA VAL A 691 -28.55 13.85 -2.06
C VAL A 691 -30.00 14.09 -1.63
N ARG A 692 -30.30 15.24 -1.02
CA ARG A 692 -31.67 15.70 -0.70
C ARG A 692 -32.55 16.00 -1.92
N ASP A 693 -31.97 16.10 -3.13
CA ASP A 693 -32.73 16.37 -4.35
C ASP A 693 -33.38 15.08 -4.91
N PHE A 694 -33.04 13.92 -4.32
CA PHE A 694 -33.54 12.61 -4.74
C PHE A 694 -34.55 12.05 -3.74
N LEU A 695 -35.62 11.46 -4.29
CA LEU A 695 -36.56 10.61 -3.55
C LEU A 695 -36.17 9.14 -3.76
N HIS A 696 -35.82 8.43 -2.70
CA HIS A 696 -35.24 7.08 -2.75
C HIS A 696 -35.73 6.17 -1.60
N GLU A 697 -35.30 4.91 -1.58
CA GLU A 697 -35.76 3.89 -0.62
C GLU A 697 -35.52 4.24 0.86
N GLY A 698 -34.58 5.15 1.13
CA GLY A 698 -34.23 5.61 2.47
C GLY A 698 -35.23 6.59 3.06
N ASP A 699 -36.11 7.18 2.23
CA ASP A 699 -37.16 8.12 2.66
C ASP A 699 -38.41 7.40 3.21
N GLY A 700 -38.32 6.08 3.38
CA GLY A 700 -39.28 5.26 4.12
C GLY A 700 -40.66 5.26 3.48
N ASP A 701 -41.64 5.80 4.18
CA ASP A 701 -43.04 5.72 3.75
C ASP A 701 -43.33 6.62 2.53
N ILE A 702 -42.63 7.76 2.39
CA ILE A 702 -42.79 8.64 1.20
C ILE A 702 -42.46 7.85 -0.07
N TRP A 703 -41.35 7.12 -0.06
CA TRP A 703 -40.98 6.24 -1.17
C TRP A 703 -42.03 5.16 -1.45
N LYS A 704 -42.54 4.48 -0.41
CA LYS A 704 -43.58 3.44 -0.58
C LYS A 704 -44.86 3.98 -1.20
N TYR A 705 -45.29 5.19 -0.83
CA TYR A 705 -46.45 5.83 -1.44
C TYR A 705 -46.18 6.28 -2.87
N ALA A 706 -44.99 6.86 -3.12
CA ALA A 706 -44.58 7.29 -4.45
C ALA A 706 -44.47 6.12 -5.46
N LEU A 707 -44.14 4.91 -5.00
CA LEU A 707 -44.15 3.71 -5.87
C LEU A 707 -45.53 3.41 -6.48
N GLY A 708 -46.62 3.81 -5.82
CA GLY A 708 -47.98 3.67 -6.36
C GLY A 708 -48.43 4.89 -7.17
N HIS A 709 -48.07 6.09 -6.71
CA HIS A 709 -48.51 7.36 -7.28
C HIS A 709 -47.36 8.39 -7.26
N PRO A 710 -46.44 8.38 -8.24
CA PRO A 710 -45.23 9.22 -8.19
C PRO A 710 -45.50 10.70 -8.51
N HIS A 711 -46.55 11.00 -9.29
CA HIS A 711 -46.88 12.35 -9.78
C HIS A 711 -46.91 13.47 -8.70
N PRO A 712 -47.51 13.29 -7.51
CA PRO A 712 -47.49 14.31 -6.46
C PRO A 712 -46.15 14.49 -5.74
N PHE A 713 -45.23 13.53 -5.84
CA PHE A 713 -43.99 13.53 -5.03
C PHE A 713 -42.75 13.94 -5.83
N ALA A 714 -42.70 13.65 -7.13
CA ALA A 714 -41.51 13.88 -7.94
C ALA A 714 -41.84 14.54 -9.28
N GLY A 715 -40.95 15.43 -9.72
CA GLY A 715 -40.98 16.04 -11.05
C GLY A 715 -40.31 15.18 -12.11
N TRP A 716 -39.39 14.33 -11.66
CA TRP A 716 -38.55 13.51 -12.50
C TRP A 716 -38.51 12.07 -11.98
N ILE A 717 -38.40 11.11 -12.89
CA ILE A 717 -38.18 9.70 -12.56
C ILE A 717 -37.01 9.20 -13.39
N ALA A 718 -35.96 8.72 -12.74
CA ALA A 718 -34.81 8.09 -13.39
C ALA A 718 -34.84 6.58 -13.11
N VAL A 719 -34.89 5.78 -14.18
CA VAL A 719 -35.09 4.32 -14.12
C VAL A 719 -33.90 3.62 -14.76
N GLU A 720 -33.23 2.75 -14.03
CA GLU A 720 -32.23 1.83 -14.61
C GLU A 720 -32.94 0.61 -15.23
N GLU A 721 -32.81 0.44 -16.55
CA GLU A 721 -33.55 -0.58 -17.31
C GLU A 721 -32.68 -1.80 -17.68
N LYS A 722 -31.35 -1.73 -17.53
CA LYS A 722 -30.42 -2.75 -18.05
C LYS A 722 -29.69 -3.51 -16.96
N ALA A 723 -29.11 -2.81 -15.99
CA ALA A 723 -28.29 -3.44 -14.95
C ALA A 723 -29.12 -4.43 -14.13
N GLU A 724 -28.63 -5.67 -13.98
CA GLU A 724 -29.28 -6.75 -13.21
C GLU A 724 -30.75 -7.05 -13.60
N GLY A 725 -31.17 -6.68 -14.82
CA GLY A 725 -32.54 -6.86 -15.31
C GLY A 725 -33.49 -5.70 -14.99
N GLY A 726 -32.97 -4.59 -14.47
CA GLY A 726 -33.68 -3.35 -14.16
C GLY A 726 -33.91 -3.13 -12.66
N ASP A 727 -34.06 -1.87 -12.26
CA ASP A 727 -34.19 -1.45 -10.86
C ASP A 727 -35.61 -1.61 -10.28
N ALA A 728 -35.79 -1.19 -9.02
CA ALA A 728 -37.08 -1.24 -8.34
C ALA A 728 -38.19 -0.47 -9.09
N LEU A 729 -37.86 0.64 -9.75
CA LEU A 729 -38.81 1.47 -10.50
C LEU A 729 -39.18 0.80 -11.83
N TYR A 730 -38.22 0.17 -12.50
CA TYR A 730 -38.44 -0.63 -13.69
C TYR A 730 -39.43 -1.77 -13.42
N TRP A 731 -39.20 -2.54 -12.36
CA TRP A 731 -40.11 -3.62 -11.98
C TRP A 731 -41.47 -3.11 -11.52
N GLN A 732 -41.52 -1.97 -10.84
CA GLN A 732 -42.78 -1.35 -10.44
C GLN A 732 -43.59 -0.90 -11.66
N ALA A 733 -42.96 -0.28 -12.65
CA ALA A 733 -43.60 0.11 -13.91
C ALA A 733 -44.18 -1.08 -14.67
N ARG A 734 -43.50 -2.25 -14.62
CA ARG A 734 -44.01 -3.49 -15.21
C ARG A 734 -45.20 -4.08 -14.45
N ARG A 735 -45.27 -3.88 -13.13
CA ARG A 735 -46.38 -4.37 -12.28
C ARG A 735 -47.59 -3.45 -12.33
N VAL A 736 -47.38 -2.14 -12.48
CA VAL A 736 -48.41 -1.11 -12.44
C VAL A 736 -48.42 -0.35 -13.76
N PRO A 737 -49.32 -0.68 -14.71
CA PRO A 737 -49.34 -0.07 -16.05
C PRO A 737 -49.47 1.46 -16.07
N LYS A 738 -50.05 2.04 -15.00
CA LYS A 738 -50.29 3.49 -14.83
C LYS A 738 -49.17 4.21 -14.09
N PHE A 739 -48.05 3.55 -13.80
CA PHE A 739 -46.98 4.13 -13.00
C PHE A 739 -46.42 5.44 -13.61
N PHE A 740 -46.29 5.49 -14.93
CA PHE A 740 -45.83 6.67 -15.66
C PHE A 740 -46.96 7.62 -16.10
N ASP A 741 -48.20 7.46 -15.60
CA ASP A 741 -49.29 8.38 -15.94
C ASP A 741 -48.90 9.82 -15.54
N GLY A 742 -48.94 10.74 -16.51
CA GLY A 742 -48.49 12.13 -16.33
C GLY A 742 -46.97 12.33 -16.45
N PHE A 743 -46.21 11.33 -16.88
CA PHE A 743 -44.78 11.44 -17.17
C PHE A 743 -44.45 11.08 -18.62
N GLN A 744 -43.47 11.78 -19.20
CA GLN A 744 -42.97 11.52 -20.55
C GLN A 744 -41.48 11.19 -20.50
N ARG A 745 -41.06 10.15 -21.22
CA ARG A 745 -39.63 9.83 -21.41
C ARG A 745 -38.99 10.93 -22.26
N VAL A 746 -37.92 11.54 -21.75
CA VAL A 746 -37.30 12.74 -22.34
C VAL A 746 -35.82 12.56 -22.69
N ALA A 747 -35.12 11.68 -21.99
CA ALA A 747 -33.73 11.35 -22.26
C ALA A 747 -33.43 9.89 -21.88
N GLU A 748 -32.43 9.31 -22.51
CA GLU A 748 -31.94 7.98 -22.17
C GLU A 748 -30.45 7.85 -22.47
N GLY A 749 -29.76 7.01 -21.71
CA GLY A 749 -28.33 6.80 -21.90
C GLY A 749 -27.71 5.97 -20.79
N GLY A 750 -26.75 5.10 -21.15
CA GLY A 750 -25.96 4.34 -20.18
C GLY A 750 -26.76 3.43 -19.24
N GLY A 751 -27.91 2.92 -19.69
CA GLY A 751 -28.81 2.06 -18.90
C GLY A 751 -29.97 2.82 -18.25
N VAL A 752 -29.91 4.14 -18.18
CA VAL A 752 -30.90 4.98 -17.51
C VAL A 752 -31.88 5.60 -18.50
N ALA A 753 -33.16 5.52 -18.19
CA ALA A 753 -34.25 6.25 -18.83
C ALA A 753 -34.75 7.35 -17.90
N LEU A 754 -34.86 8.58 -18.42
CA LEU A 754 -35.35 9.73 -17.68
C LEU A 754 -36.75 10.11 -18.15
N TYR A 755 -37.64 10.31 -17.18
CA TYR A 755 -39.01 10.73 -17.37
C TYR A 755 -39.24 12.07 -16.68
N ARG A 756 -39.93 12.99 -17.36
CA ARG A 756 -40.33 14.30 -16.84
C ARG A 756 -41.84 14.36 -16.67
N ARG A 757 -42.30 14.96 -15.57
CA ARG A 757 -43.71 15.27 -15.36
C ARG A 757 -44.23 16.22 -16.43
N VAL A 758 -45.38 15.89 -17.01
CA VAL A 758 -46.10 16.73 -17.96
C VAL A 758 -47.15 17.51 -17.18
N PRO A 759 -47.32 18.83 -17.40
CA PRO A 759 -48.40 19.58 -16.78
C PRO A 759 -49.75 18.94 -17.08
N ALA A 760 -50.61 18.81 -16.07
CA ALA A 760 -51.97 18.34 -16.27
C ALA A 760 -52.67 19.26 -17.29
N ARG A 761 -53.25 18.67 -18.33
CA ARG A 761 -54.04 19.39 -19.32
C ARG A 761 -55.40 19.80 -18.76
#